data_AF-A0A9P0MTX8-F1
#
_entry.id   AF-A0A9P0MTX8-F1
#
_cell.length_a   1.000
_cell.length_b   1.000
_cell.length_c   1.000
_cell.angle_alpha   90.00
_cell.angle_beta   90.00
_cell.angle_gamma   90.00
#
_symmetry.space_group_name_H-M   'P 1'
#
loop_
_entity.id
_entity.type
_entity.pdbx_description
1 polymer ?
#
loop_
_entity_poly.entity_id
_entity_poly.type
_entity_poly.pdbx_seq_one_letter_code
_entity_poly.pdbx_strand_id
1 'polypeptide(L)'
;MVREMKEVLKLLGWGDGFKIPVANDENKELERQVEELLKKKAAVIVETEVINEQKDVLKKHLKTMEAEKNHNQKLLNSLQKQLDDDVHGMKKLEIESNKQSNEIKDMKKEIFDMNNNINKLKSDISHSTNKMNSLKESLQWGEDALFAWEEELAKGEKEMEFLKNFKAQDDEKFQKLDLERKQVEADLNEAKALEKREADRQLILESQLENISKLYKEAYNEKKRLTKVWFDSANVIHNREEDIQRNEEILCDVKNKARNKCIELYDQKSFYEEIKNMNDMIRKEIYKDQTQFGKLKETVYELENVTQFYKNEVDLRRKASGGMGTKLEGQRLKNAELTEKNKSRLQKYNKILEQNIHLQEQCDVLKVDSMSAEQKYKNAQNMYEMSCKASAEDTRELERLNMLILQLKQEYGKLNEKYMVKKKELSFLIKAEEDLLIKLNNQEKKCMDLENDVANLLTEESVLASQIIELQNKCSSRDEKEELEKEISELQLKENDLIKEQNRTHLHIKTIQKEYKDFINKLRNGEEEIKTLEENFRLMKRENEFGKKEIEKTKEEINKFRLQLNLLMMKESYSEQSIARQDDTVSKLERQRIILEAAMKERKLEIDAQREMLIGKKRTLMEERSMFKRSIEYLHMRIKQIQSKYFLSMDLLGKDESGESLSVAHFKIQLAQEKYELQIEGDNLEAKINKIEKEIQAMENTLKLLTSANENYKISLETMDGDDPEMVEKERLEKKYYEARKLIKEDSDLLISVKKEIETLMSETSRIKEIAKELEEEWKQKEKEESFLEKELGTKYTKLNRATQILTKVMNEVQKCKEPLPYKKLAQKEIDIRMMEERNECVLQQLSELTVNYLETKPIVCRYVTENGLKLPQSTTTVNKSNFTISTIGMETSRSKTSVRSDSTAASVITLDPNVIFKLTPSCLSQKRK
;
A
#
# COMPACT_ATOMS: atom_id res chain seq x y z
N MET A 1 25.12 -31.20 -45.70
CA MET A 1 24.47 -30.38 -46.75
C MET A 1 23.40 -29.39 -46.28
N VAL A 2 22.69 -29.58 -45.15
CA VAL A 2 21.67 -28.59 -44.71
C VAL A 2 22.27 -27.25 -44.23
N ARG A 3 23.53 -27.23 -43.76
CA ARG A 3 24.22 -26.00 -43.34
C ARG A 3 24.71 -25.10 -44.49
N GLU A 4 25.08 -25.68 -45.64
CA GLU A 4 25.61 -24.91 -46.78
C GLU A 4 24.53 -24.03 -47.44
N MET A 5 23.27 -24.46 -47.44
CA MET A 5 22.20 -23.71 -48.10
C MET A 5 21.78 -22.45 -47.33
N LYS A 6 21.74 -22.47 -45.99
CA LYS A 6 21.41 -21.29 -45.17
C LYS A 6 22.47 -20.19 -45.29
N GLU A 7 23.75 -20.56 -45.36
CA GLU A 7 24.85 -19.60 -45.58
C GLU A 7 24.79 -19.01 -46.99
N VAL A 8 24.51 -19.81 -48.01
CA VAL A 8 24.32 -19.33 -49.40
C VAL A 8 23.13 -18.38 -49.51
N LEU A 9 22.00 -18.70 -48.87
CA LEU A 9 20.82 -17.80 -48.83
C LEU A 9 21.12 -16.49 -48.09
N LYS A 10 21.92 -16.53 -47.01
CA LYS A 10 22.35 -15.33 -46.29
C LYS A 10 23.29 -14.45 -47.12
N LEU A 11 24.22 -15.05 -47.86
CA LEU A 11 25.13 -14.36 -48.79
C LEU A 11 24.38 -13.72 -49.97
N LEU A 12 23.28 -14.31 -50.42
CA LEU A 12 22.42 -13.79 -51.49
C LEU A 12 21.41 -12.74 -51.00
N GLY A 13 21.42 -12.35 -49.71
CA GLY A 13 20.51 -11.36 -49.14
C GLY A 13 19.09 -11.89 -48.86
N TRP A 14 18.90 -13.22 -48.84
CA TRP A 14 17.65 -13.93 -48.56
C TRP A 14 17.65 -14.64 -47.21
N GLY A 15 18.66 -14.37 -46.37
CA GLY A 15 18.81 -14.99 -45.05
C GLY A 15 18.12 -14.23 -43.91
N ASP A 16 17.64 -13.01 -44.13
CA ASP A 16 17.05 -12.15 -43.10
C ASP A 16 15.84 -11.39 -43.68
N GLY A 17 14.66 -11.56 -43.07
CA GLY A 17 13.40 -10.91 -43.49
C GLY A 17 12.49 -11.75 -44.41
N PHE A 18 11.53 -11.07 -45.05
CA PHE A 18 10.41 -11.70 -45.79
C PHE A 18 10.71 -11.99 -47.29
N LYS A 19 11.98 -12.01 -47.71
CA LYS A 19 12.40 -12.13 -49.12
C LYS A 19 12.39 -13.57 -49.63
N ILE A 20 11.57 -13.87 -50.65
CA ILE A 20 11.55 -15.19 -51.33
C ILE A 20 12.26 -15.11 -52.69
N PRO A 21 13.23 -16.02 -52.99
CA PRO A 21 13.95 -16.06 -54.27
C PRO A 21 13.09 -16.26 -55.53
N VAL A 22 11.88 -16.81 -55.38
CA VAL A 22 10.92 -17.15 -56.45
C VAL A 22 9.51 -16.61 -56.12
N ALA A 23 9.41 -15.37 -55.62
CA ALA A 23 8.12 -14.71 -55.39
C ALA A 23 7.43 -14.32 -56.71
N ASN A 24 6.13 -14.58 -56.83
CA ASN A 24 5.28 -13.97 -57.85
C ASN A 24 5.13 -12.45 -57.58
N ASP A 25 4.67 -11.69 -58.57
CA ASP A 25 4.61 -10.22 -58.45
C ASP A 25 3.63 -9.76 -57.35
N GLU A 26 2.56 -10.54 -57.09
CA GLU A 26 1.64 -10.32 -55.98
C GLU A 26 2.33 -10.46 -54.61
N ASN A 27 3.17 -11.48 -54.42
CA ASN A 27 3.89 -11.68 -53.16
C ASN A 27 4.98 -10.61 -52.95
N LYS A 28 5.61 -10.11 -54.02
CA LYS A 28 6.55 -8.97 -53.91
C LYS A 28 5.85 -7.68 -53.51
N GLU A 29 4.64 -7.45 -54.02
CA GLU A 29 3.83 -6.29 -53.62
C GLU A 29 3.34 -6.42 -52.17
N LEU A 30 2.94 -7.62 -51.75
CA LEU A 30 2.61 -7.91 -50.34
C LEU A 30 3.83 -7.71 -49.43
N GLU A 31 5.01 -8.14 -49.84
CA GLU A 31 6.25 -7.92 -49.11
C GLU A 31 6.54 -6.41 -48.92
N ARG A 32 6.37 -5.62 -49.99
CA ARG A 32 6.49 -4.15 -49.93
C ARG A 32 5.47 -3.54 -48.97
N GLN A 33 4.23 -4.01 -48.99
CA GLN A 33 3.18 -3.57 -48.07
C GLN A 33 3.49 -3.95 -46.62
N VAL A 34 4.02 -5.15 -46.38
CA VAL A 34 4.45 -5.60 -45.04
C VAL A 34 5.61 -4.75 -44.53
N GLU A 35 6.61 -4.47 -45.35
CA GLU A 35 7.71 -3.56 -44.97
C GLU A 35 7.20 -2.14 -44.66
N GLU A 36 6.26 -1.62 -45.46
CA GLU A 36 5.66 -0.31 -45.23
C GLU A 36 4.83 -0.29 -43.93
N LEU A 37 4.07 -1.34 -43.65
CA LEU A 37 3.29 -1.49 -42.43
C LEU A 37 4.18 -1.70 -41.20
N LEU A 38 5.31 -2.40 -41.31
CA LEU A 38 6.28 -2.55 -40.22
C LEU A 38 6.95 -1.22 -39.89
N LYS A 39 7.29 -0.42 -40.89
CA LYS A 39 7.79 0.96 -40.68
C LYS A 39 6.73 1.84 -40.01
N LYS A 40 5.48 1.76 -40.44
CA LYS A 40 4.36 2.47 -39.79
C LYS A 40 4.15 1.99 -38.36
N LYS A 41 4.23 0.68 -38.10
CA LYS A 41 4.14 0.10 -36.74
C LYS A 41 5.25 0.65 -35.85
N ALA A 42 6.50 0.66 -36.31
CA ALA A 42 7.62 1.22 -35.56
C ALA A 42 7.42 2.72 -35.27
N ALA A 43 6.97 3.51 -36.25
CA ALA A 43 6.67 4.93 -36.06
C ALA A 43 5.55 5.15 -35.02
N VAL A 44 4.47 4.37 -35.09
CA VAL A 44 3.35 4.45 -34.13
C VAL A 44 3.79 4.03 -32.74
N ILE A 45 4.65 3.01 -32.59
CA ILE A 45 5.20 2.60 -31.29
C ILE A 45 5.94 3.79 -30.65
N VAL A 46 6.84 4.43 -31.39
CA VAL A 46 7.58 5.60 -30.91
C VAL A 46 6.63 6.75 -30.55
N GLU A 47 5.61 7.04 -31.38
CA GLU A 47 4.60 8.05 -31.06
C GLU A 47 3.82 7.71 -29.78
N THR A 48 3.45 6.44 -29.58
CA THR A 48 2.72 6.00 -28.38
C THR A 48 3.58 6.06 -27.13
N GLU A 49 4.88 5.76 -27.22
CA GLU A 49 5.84 5.92 -26.12
C GLU A 49 5.94 7.38 -25.72
N VAL A 50 6.14 8.29 -26.69
CA VAL A 50 6.19 9.74 -26.43
C VAL A 50 4.89 10.26 -25.79
N ILE A 51 3.72 9.82 -26.27
CA ILE A 51 2.42 10.19 -25.69
C ILE A 51 2.29 9.65 -24.26
N ASN A 52 2.75 8.42 -24.00
CA ASN A 52 2.72 7.83 -22.66
C ASN A 52 3.65 8.56 -21.68
N GLU A 53 4.86 8.95 -22.13
CA GLU A 53 5.76 9.78 -21.34
C GLU A 53 5.13 11.14 -21.03
N GLN A 54 4.55 11.82 -22.02
CA GLN A 54 3.82 13.08 -21.83
C GLN A 54 2.65 12.92 -20.84
N LYS A 55 1.89 11.84 -20.96
CA LYS A 55 0.78 11.51 -20.03
C LYS A 55 1.29 11.32 -18.61
N ASP A 56 2.42 10.66 -18.42
CA ASP A 56 2.98 10.43 -17.09
C ASP A 56 3.56 11.71 -16.47
N VAL A 57 4.14 12.61 -17.28
CA VAL A 57 4.50 13.97 -16.86
C VAL A 57 3.25 14.75 -16.45
N LEU A 58 2.18 14.72 -17.25
CA LEU A 58 0.92 15.41 -16.92
C LEU A 58 0.27 14.84 -15.65
N LYS A 59 0.29 13.53 -15.42
CA LYS A 59 -0.18 12.93 -14.16
C LYS A 59 0.64 13.41 -12.96
N LYS A 60 1.96 13.51 -13.09
CA LYS A 60 2.82 14.05 -12.03
C LYS A 60 2.48 15.51 -11.74
N HIS A 61 2.31 16.33 -12.78
CA HIS A 61 1.90 17.72 -12.65
C HIS A 61 0.52 17.86 -11.99
N LEU A 62 -0.44 17.02 -12.37
CA LEU A 62 -1.77 17.00 -11.77
C LEU A 62 -1.72 16.66 -10.28
N LYS A 63 -0.90 15.68 -9.87
CA LYS A 63 -0.66 15.40 -8.44
C LYS A 63 -0.05 16.59 -7.71
N THR A 64 0.88 17.30 -8.32
CA THR A 64 1.46 18.52 -7.74
C THR A 64 0.39 19.61 -7.59
N MET A 65 -0.42 19.85 -8.63
CA MET A 65 -1.53 20.82 -8.56
C MET A 65 -2.58 20.44 -7.50
N GLU A 66 -2.88 19.15 -7.34
CA GLU A 66 -3.77 18.67 -6.27
C GLU A 66 -3.17 18.91 -4.88
N ALA A 67 -1.86 18.68 -4.73
CA ALA A 67 -1.15 18.97 -3.48
C ALA A 67 -1.16 20.48 -3.17
N GLU A 68 -0.90 21.33 -4.16
CA GLU A 68 -0.97 22.79 -4.03
C GLU A 68 -2.39 23.26 -3.72
N LYS A 69 -3.41 22.73 -4.40
CA LYS A 69 -4.82 23.01 -4.09
C LYS A 69 -5.15 22.64 -2.64
N ASN A 70 -4.72 21.47 -2.18
CA ASN A 70 -4.95 21.02 -0.81
C ASN A 70 -4.20 21.90 0.20
N HIS A 71 -2.98 22.34 -0.14
CA HIS A 71 -2.22 23.28 0.69
C HIS A 71 -2.92 24.63 0.78
N ASN A 72 -3.34 25.20 -0.35
CA ASN A 72 -4.09 26.45 -0.41
C ASN A 72 -5.43 26.36 0.33
N GLN A 73 -6.13 25.23 0.25
CA GLN A 73 -7.37 25.00 1.00
C GLN A 73 -7.11 24.97 2.51
N LYS A 74 -6.03 24.33 2.96
CA LYS A 74 -5.63 24.34 4.38
C LYS A 74 -5.28 25.76 4.85
N LEU A 75 -4.57 26.52 4.01
CA LEU A 75 -4.23 27.90 4.30
C LEU A 75 -5.48 28.78 4.40
N LEU A 76 -6.41 28.67 3.43
CA LEU A 76 -7.69 29.38 3.47
C LEU A 76 -8.50 29.04 4.72
N ASN A 77 -8.58 27.77 5.10
CA ASN A 77 -9.28 27.36 6.32
C ASN A 77 -8.61 27.92 7.59
N SER A 78 -7.28 28.00 7.61
CA SER A 78 -6.54 28.62 8.73
C SER A 78 -6.78 30.11 8.80
N LEU A 79 -6.74 30.81 7.66
CA LEU A 79 -7.04 32.24 7.58
C LEU A 79 -8.49 32.54 7.96
N GLN A 80 -9.43 31.69 7.57
CA GLN A 80 -10.83 31.80 7.97
C GLN A 80 -11.00 31.65 9.49
N LYS A 81 -10.34 30.65 10.10
CA LYS A 81 -10.34 30.51 11.56
C LYS A 81 -9.73 31.72 12.26
N GLN A 82 -8.62 32.23 11.75
CA GLN A 82 -7.99 33.43 12.29
C GLN A 82 -8.93 34.65 12.19
N LEU A 83 -9.63 34.81 11.06
CA LEU A 83 -10.63 35.86 10.90
C LEU A 83 -11.80 35.68 11.90
N ASP A 84 -12.28 34.46 12.10
CA ASP A 84 -13.35 34.16 13.06
C ASP A 84 -12.90 34.49 14.50
N ASP A 85 -11.66 34.15 14.85
CA ASP A 85 -11.04 34.47 16.15
C ASP A 85 -10.89 35.99 16.33
N ASP A 86 -10.44 36.70 15.29
CA ASP A 86 -10.31 38.17 15.30
C ASP A 86 -11.68 38.85 15.44
N VAL A 87 -12.70 38.37 14.71
CA VAL A 87 -14.09 38.87 14.82
C VAL A 87 -14.64 38.62 16.22
N HIS A 88 -14.38 37.46 16.81
CA HIS A 88 -14.78 37.16 18.18
C HIS A 88 -14.02 38.03 19.20
N GLY A 89 -12.72 38.28 18.98
CA GLY A 89 -11.92 39.23 19.75
C GLY A 89 -12.49 40.65 19.70
N MET A 90 -12.84 41.13 18.51
CA MET A 90 -13.47 42.43 18.31
C MET A 90 -14.81 42.55 19.05
N LYS A 91 -15.66 41.51 18.99
CA LYS A 91 -16.94 41.49 19.74
C LYS A 91 -16.73 41.54 21.25
N LYS A 92 -15.71 40.85 21.77
CA LYS A 92 -15.37 40.93 23.20
C LYS A 92 -14.92 42.34 23.60
N LEU A 93 -14.06 42.96 22.79
CA LEU A 93 -13.62 44.34 23.02
C LEU A 93 -14.79 45.33 22.94
N GLU A 94 -15.73 45.13 22.02
CA GLU A 94 -16.94 45.95 21.91
C GLU A 94 -17.83 45.79 23.16
N ILE A 95 -18.01 44.57 23.67
CA ILE A 95 -18.75 44.31 24.92
C ILE A 95 -18.05 44.96 26.11
N GLU A 96 -16.73 44.85 26.22
CA GLU A 96 -15.94 45.48 27.29
C GLU A 96 -16.01 47.01 27.21
N SER A 97 -15.90 47.58 26.01
CA SER A 97 -16.05 49.02 25.79
C SER A 97 -17.44 49.52 26.18
N ASN A 98 -18.48 48.77 25.83
CA ASN A 98 -19.86 49.09 26.24
C ASN A 98 -20.04 48.97 27.76
N LYS A 99 -19.43 47.96 28.40
CA LYS A 99 -19.43 47.82 29.86
C LYS A 99 -18.74 49.01 30.53
N GLN A 100 -17.54 49.37 30.08
CA GLN A 100 -16.81 50.54 30.58
C GLN A 100 -17.59 51.84 30.36
N SER A 101 -18.26 51.99 29.21
CA SER A 101 -19.12 53.14 28.92
C SER A 101 -20.29 53.24 29.90
N ASN A 102 -20.90 52.11 30.26
CA ASN A 102 -21.96 52.06 31.26
C ASN A 102 -21.43 52.34 32.68
N GLU A 103 -20.29 51.78 33.08
CA GLU A 103 -19.64 52.09 34.36
C GLU A 103 -19.29 53.59 34.47
N ILE A 104 -18.81 54.21 33.38
CA ILE A 104 -18.57 55.65 33.31
C ILE A 104 -19.88 56.44 33.47
N LYS A 105 -21.00 55.97 32.90
CA LYS A 105 -22.31 56.62 33.08
C LYS A 105 -22.78 56.52 34.54
N ASP A 106 -22.63 55.36 35.16
CA ASP A 106 -23.02 55.14 36.56
C ASP A 106 -22.16 56.01 37.50
N MET A 107 -20.84 56.05 37.30
CA MET A 107 -19.96 56.94 38.05
C MET A 107 -20.30 58.42 37.85
N LYS A 108 -20.66 58.84 36.63
CA LYS A 108 -21.13 60.22 36.38
C LYS A 108 -22.42 60.52 37.14
N LYS A 109 -23.32 59.56 37.28
CA LYS A 109 -24.56 59.69 38.05
C LYS A 109 -24.27 59.79 39.54
N GLU A 110 -23.40 58.95 40.09
CA GLU A 110 -22.96 59.04 41.48
C GLU A 110 -22.29 60.38 41.81
N ILE A 111 -21.44 60.89 40.92
CA ILE A 111 -20.83 62.22 41.05
C ILE A 111 -21.89 63.32 41.06
N PHE A 112 -22.92 63.21 40.20
CA PHE A 112 -24.04 64.15 40.18
C PHE A 112 -24.84 64.11 41.49
N ASP A 113 -25.14 62.92 42.02
CA ASP A 113 -25.86 62.73 43.28
C ASP A 113 -25.06 63.24 44.48
N MET A 114 -23.73 63.00 44.51
CA MET A 114 -22.82 63.54 45.52
C MET A 114 -22.76 65.07 45.48
N ASN A 115 -22.69 65.67 44.28
CA ASN A 115 -22.73 67.13 44.15
C ASN A 115 -24.07 67.71 44.64
N ASN A 116 -25.19 67.04 44.37
CA ASN A 116 -26.49 67.46 44.90
C ASN A 116 -26.53 67.37 46.44
N ASN A 117 -25.96 66.32 47.03
CA ASN A 117 -25.85 66.20 48.48
C ASN A 117 -24.93 67.26 49.09
N ILE A 118 -23.79 67.55 48.45
CA ILE A 118 -22.89 68.64 48.87
C ILE A 118 -23.63 69.98 48.81
N ASN A 119 -24.43 70.24 47.78
CA ASN A 119 -25.23 71.47 47.67
C ASN A 119 -26.32 71.56 48.76
N LYS A 120 -26.97 70.43 49.09
CA LYS A 120 -27.90 70.37 50.23
C LYS A 120 -27.19 70.68 51.56
N LEU A 121 -26.07 70.02 51.83
CA LEU A 121 -25.27 70.26 53.04
C LEU A 121 -24.78 71.71 53.13
N LYS A 122 -24.37 72.32 52.01
CA LYS A 122 -24.02 73.75 51.95
C LYS A 122 -25.22 74.64 52.29
N SER A 123 -26.41 74.31 51.80
CA SER A 123 -27.65 75.01 52.15
C SER A 123 -27.98 74.86 53.64
N ASP A 124 -27.84 73.66 54.20
CA ASP A 124 -28.10 73.36 55.62
C ASP A 124 -27.09 74.05 56.55
N ILE A 125 -25.82 74.13 56.14
CA ILE A 125 -24.77 74.88 56.84
C ILE A 125 -25.10 76.37 56.81
N SER A 126 -25.51 76.91 55.67
CA SER A 126 -25.94 78.32 55.56
C SER A 126 -27.13 78.60 56.49
N HIS A 127 -28.12 77.69 56.52
CA HIS A 127 -29.26 77.81 57.42
C HIS A 127 -28.85 77.74 58.90
N SER A 128 -27.99 76.80 59.28
CA SER A 128 -27.48 76.64 60.64
C SER A 128 -26.64 77.84 61.09
N THR A 129 -25.85 78.42 60.17
CA THR A 129 -25.05 79.62 60.41
C THR A 129 -25.94 80.83 60.68
N ASN A 130 -27.01 81.00 59.88
CA ASN A 130 -28.00 82.06 60.11
C ASN A 130 -28.73 81.89 61.45
N LYS A 131 -29.06 80.66 61.82
CA LYS A 131 -29.70 80.33 63.11
C LYS A 131 -28.77 80.61 64.29
N MET A 132 -27.47 80.30 64.17
CA MET A 132 -26.47 80.61 65.18
C MET A 132 -26.31 82.13 65.40
N ASN A 133 -26.35 82.92 64.33
CA ASN A 133 -26.30 84.37 64.44
C ASN A 133 -27.55 84.94 65.14
N SER A 134 -28.74 84.40 64.87
CA SER A 134 -29.97 84.80 65.59
C SER A 134 -29.96 84.44 67.08
N LEU A 135 -29.32 83.32 67.46
CA LEU A 135 -29.20 82.91 68.86
C LEU A 135 -28.20 83.77 69.64
N LYS A 136 -27.14 84.27 68.98
CA LYS A 136 -26.20 85.21 69.59
C LYS A 136 -26.86 86.53 69.99
N GLU A 137 -27.75 87.06 69.16
CA GLU A 137 -28.50 88.29 69.47
C GLU A 137 -29.50 88.10 70.62
N SER A 138 -30.08 86.89 70.75
CA SER A 138 -30.97 86.54 71.86
C SER A 138 -30.24 86.32 73.18
N LEU A 139 -29.00 85.81 73.16
CA LEU A 139 -28.20 85.54 74.36
C LEU A 139 -27.80 86.83 75.08
N GLN A 140 -27.49 87.88 74.31
CA GLN A 140 -27.06 89.18 74.82
C GLN A 140 -28.17 89.93 75.58
N TRP A 141 -29.44 89.62 75.30
CA TRP A 141 -30.60 90.10 76.07
C TRP A 141 -30.87 89.30 77.36
N GLY A 142 -30.44 88.04 77.41
CA GLY A 142 -30.67 87.15 78.55
C GLY A 142 -29.75 87.45 79.74
N GLU A 143 -28.52 87.91 79.49
CA GLU A 143 -27.53 88.23 80.52
C GLU A 143 -27.96 89.39 81.43
N ASP A 144 -28.59 90.43 80.87
CA ASP A 144 -29.04 91.61 81.62
C ASP A 144 -30.33 91.36 82.45
N ALA A 145 -31.13 90.36 82.07
CA ALA A 145 -32.33 90.00 82.80
C ALA A 145 -32.06 89.02 83.96
N LEU A 146 -31.01 88.20 83.87
CA LEU A 146 -30.68 87.15 84.84
C LEU A 146 -30.18 87.72 86.18
N PHE A 147 -29.45 88.83 86.15
CA PHE A 147 -28.92 89.49 87.35
C PHE A 147 -30.01 90.03 88.30
N ALA A 148 -31.22 90.31 87.81
CA ALA A 148 -32.33 90.82 88.61
C ALA A 148 -33.21 89.72 89.25
N TRP A 149 -33.07 88.47 88.81
CA TRP A 149 -33.89 87.34 89.29
C TRP A 149 -33.13 86.37 90.22
N GLU A 150 -31.79 86.42 90.24
CA GLU A 150 -30.96 85.62 91.15
C GLU A 150 -31.10 86.02 92.63
N GLU A 151 -31.58 87.22 92.95
CA GLU A 151 -31.72 87.69 94.34
C GLU A 151 -32.96 87.11 95.05
N GLU A 152 -34.00 86.68 94.32
CA GLU A 152 -35.32 86.33 94.90
C GLU A 152 -35.58 84.80 95.03
N LEU A 153 -34.85 83.93 94.31
CA LEU A 153 -35.12 82.47 94.26
C LEU A 153 -34.26 81.60 95.21
N ALA A 154 -33.37 82.19 96.01
CA ALA A 154 -32.34 81.46 96.75
C ALA A 154 -32.81 80.65 98.00
N LYS A 155 -34.11 80.60 98.35
CA LYS A 155 -34.57 80.03 99.64
C LYS A 155 -35.57 78.85 99.60
N GLY A 156 -35.94 78.28 98.44
CA GLY A 156 -36.94 77.19 98.41
C GLY A 156 -36.76 76.02 97.43
N GLU A 157 -36.08 76.17 96.28
CA GLU A 157 -36.10 75.16 95.20
C GLU A 157 -35.03 74.06 95.29
N LYS A 158 -34.01 74.23 96.14
CA LYS A 158 -32.83 73.34 96.15
C LYS A 158 -33.16 71.87 96.44
N GLU A 159 -34.20 71.55 97.20
CA GLU A 159 -34.48 70.17 97.61
C GLU A 159 -35.40 69.38 96.65
N MET A 160 -36.32 70.05 95.93
CA MET A 160 -37.19 69.38 94.94
C MET A 160 -36.48 69.14 93.60
N GLU A 161 -35.49 69.97 93.28
CA GLU A 161 -34.69 69.88 92.07
C GLU A 161 -33.73 68.68 92.09
N PHE A 162 -33.12 68.35 93.24
CA PHE A 162 -32.27 67.15 93.35
C PHE A 162 -33.04 65.86 93.05
N LEU A 163 -34.29 65.72 93.52
CA LEU A 163 -35.06 64.49 93.33
C LEU A 163 -35.52 64.28 91.88
N LYS A 164 -35.86 65.35 91.14
CA LYS A 164 -36.15 65.28 89.70
C LYS A 164 -34.89 65.06 88.86
N ASN A 165 -33.76 65.64 89.26
CA ASN A 165 -32.48 65.46 88.58
C ASN A 165 -31.97 64.01 88.66
N PHE A 166 -32.15 63.30 89.78
CA PHE A 166 -31.78 61.89 89.87
C PHE A 166 -32.62 60.99 88.96
N LYS A 167 -33.94 61.21 88.86
CA LYS A 167 -34.78 60.46 87.92
C LYS A 167 -34.43 60.74 86.45
N ALA A 168 -34.18 62.00 86.10
CA ALA A 168 -33.77 62.37 84.75
C ALA A 168 -32.38 61.79 84.39
N GLN A 169 -31.45 61.76 85.34
CA GLN A 169 -30.14 61.11 85.16
C GLN A 169 -30.25 59.59 85.00
N ASP A 170 -31.12 58.93 85.77
CA ASP A 170 -31.32 57.49 85.65
C ASP A 170 -31.97 57.12 84.31
N ASP A 171 -32.96 57.89 83.83
CA ASP A 171 -33.58 57.69 82.52
C ASP A 171 -32.63 58.00 81.36
N GLU A 172 -31.80 59.05 81.47
CA GLU A 172 -30.76 59.36 80.48
C GLU A 172 -29.71 58.26 80.43
N LYS A 173 -29.33 57.69 81.58
CA LYS A 173 -28.39 56.57 81.66
C LYS A 173 -28.98 55.28 81.09
N PHE A 174 -30.26 55.02 81.33
CA PHE A 174 -30.97 53.88 80.72
C PHE A 174 -31.06 54.02 79.19
N GLN A 175 -31.40 55.21 78.67
CA GLN A 175 -31.45 55.45 77.23
C GLN A 175 -30.07 55.36 76.57
N LYS A 176 -29.01 55.84 77.23
CA LYS A 176 -27.61 55.65 76.78
C LYS A 176 -27.26 54.17 76.70
N LEU A 177 -27.56 53.40 77.74
CA LEU A 177 -27.29 51.95 77.76
C LEU A 177 -28.14 51.17 76.74
N ASP A 178 -29.39 51.56 76.47
CA ASP A 178 -30.21 50.90 75.45
C ASP A 178 -29.77 51.26 74.02
N LEU A 179 -29.30 52.49 73.80
CA LEU A 179 -28.65 52.89 72.55
C LEU A 179 -27.35 52.13 72.35
N GLU A 180 -26.48 52.04 73.35
CA GLU A 180 -25.26 51.23 73.31
C GLU A 180 -25.58 49.76 73.03
N ARG A 181 -26.61 49.18 73.68
CA ARG A 181 -27.04 47.80 73.40
C ARG A 181 -27.45 47.62 71.94
N LYS A 182 -28.27 48.51 71.39
CA LYS A 182 -28.71 48.45 69.99
C LYS A 182 -27.56 48.65 69.01
N GLN A 183 -26.60 49.50 69.35
CA GLN A 183 -25.40 49.73 68.57
C GLN A 183 -24.53 48.46 68.53
N VAL A 184 -24.26 47.86 69.70
CA VAL A 184 -23.53 46.59 69.81
C VAL A 184 -24.27 45.44 69.11
N GLU A 185 -25.60 45.41 69.15
CA GLU A 185 -26.40 44.40 68.44
C GLU A 185 -26.36 44.58 66.91
N ALA A 186 -26.34 45.82 66.43
CA ALA A 186 -26.12 46.14 65.02
C ALA A 186 -24.70 45.77 64.57
N ASP A 187 -23.69 46.13 65.35
CA ASP A 187 -22.28 45.79 65.10
C ASP A 187 -22.06 44.26 65.09
N LEU A 188 -22.72 43.53 66.00
CA LEU A 188 -22.68 42.07 66.04
C LEU A 188 -23.31 41.45 64.77
N ASN A 189 -24.43 42.00 64.30
CA ASN A 189 -25.08 41.53 63.08
C ASN A 189 -24.28 41.86 61.82
N GLU A 190 -23.63 43.03 61.78
CA GLU A 190 -22.71 43.41 60.71
C GLU A 190 -21.48 42.50 60.70
N ALA A 191 -20.89 42.21 61.86
CA ALA A 191 -19.77 41.28 62.00
C ALA A 191 -20.15 39.86 61.53
N LYS A 192 -21.32 39.34 61.89
CA LYS A 192 -21.82 38.04 61.39
C LYS A 192 -22.07 38.04 59.88
N ALA A 193 -22.56 39.15 59.32
CA ALA A 193 -22.77 39.27 57.88
C ALA A 193 -21.45 39.36 57.10
N LEU A 194 -20.43 39.99 57.68
CA LEU A 194 -19.06 40.01 57.16
C LEU A 194 -18.42 38.63 57.24
N GLU A 195 -18.51 37.95 58.38
CA GLU A 195 -18.01 36.58 58.57
C GLU A 195 -18.61 35.63 57.52
N LYS A 196 -19.93 35.69 57.30
CA LYS A 196 -20.59 34.87 56.28
C LYS A 196 -20.10 35.20 54.86
N ARG A 197 -19.93 36.49 54.54
CA ARG A 197 -19.39 36.92 53.24
C ARG A 197 -17.97 36.41 53.01
N GLU A 198 -17.11 36.47 54.03
CA GLU A 198 -15.74 35.95 53.94
C GLU A 198 -15.70 34.42 53.87
N ALA A 199 -16.60 33.73 54.59
CA ALA A 199 -16.74 32.27 54.46
C ALA A 199 -17.19 31.87 53.04
N ASP A 200 -18.19 32.54 52.48
CA ASP A 200 -18.64 32.31 51.10
C ASP A 200 -17.52 32.61 50.09
N ARG A 201 -16.76 33.70 50.29
CA ARG A 201 -15.60 34.06 49.47
C ARG A 201 -14.50 33.00 49.54
N GLN A 202 -14.21 32.49 50.74
CA GLN A 202 -13.22 31.42 50.92
C GLN A 202 -13.65 30.13 50.21
N LEU A 203 -14.93 29.76 50.28
CA LEU A 203 -15.48 28.59 49.61
C LEU A 203 -15.38 28.71 48.07
N ILE A 204 -15.64 29.91 47.53
CA ILE A 204 -15.44 30.21 46.10
C ILE A 204 -13.95 30.09 45.72
N LEU A 205 -13.04 30.64 46.54
CA LEU A 205 -11.59 30.55 46.30
C LEU A 205 -11.08 29.11 46.36
N GLU A 206 -11.54 28.32 47.32
CA GLU A 206 -11.22 26.88 47.42
C GLU A 206 -11.70 26.13 46.17
N SER A 207 -12.92 26.39 45.70
CA SER A 207 -13.43 25.82 44.44
C SER A 207 -12.60 26.23 43.22
N GLN A 208 -12.18 27.50 43.15
CA GLN A 208 -11.30 27.98 42.09
C GLN A 208 -9.93 27.32 42.15
N LEU A 209 -9.35 27.13 43.33
CA LEU A 209 -8.07 26.44 43.54
C LEU A 209 -8.15 24.95 43.16
N GLU A 210 -9.25 24.26 43.47
CA GLU A 210 -9.49 22.90 42.99
C GLU A 210 -9.57 22.85 41.47
N ASN A 211 -10.27 23.81 40.86
CA ASN A 211 -10.39 23.87 39.41
C ASN A 211 -9.03 24.16 38.74
N ILE A 212 -8.25 25.09 39.28
CA ILE A 212 -6.87 25.37 38.85
C ILE A 212 -6.00 24.12 39.02
N SER A 213 -6.14 23.37 40.11
CA SER A 213 -5.41 22.11 40.31
C SER A 213 -5.80 21.02 39.30
N LYS A 214 -7.08 20.94 38.91
CA LYS A 214 -7.53 20.04 37.83
C LYS A 214 -6.93 20.45 36.49
N LEU A 215 -7.03 21.73 36.13
CA LEU A 215 -6.43 22.28 34.91
C LEU A 215 -4.92 22.09 34.88
N TYR A 216 -4.23 22.25 36.01
CA TYR A 216 -2.79 22.01 36.12
C TYR A 216 -2.45 20.52 35.89
N LYS A 217 -3.23 19.59 36.45
CA LYS A 217 -3.05 18.14 36.21
C LYS A 217 -3.28 17.79 34.73
N GLU A 218 -4.30 18.37 34.10
CA GLU A 218 -4.58 18.20 32.67
C GLU A 218 -3.42 18.75 31.81
N ALA A 219 -2.98 19.97 32.08
CA ALA A 219 -1.84 20.58 31.39
C ALA A 219 -0.54 19.78 31.60
N TYR A 220 -0.31 19.25 32.80
CA TYR A 220 0.83 18.40 33.09
C TYR A 220 0.77 17.06 32.33
N ASN A 221 -0.41 16.44 32.25
CA ASN A 221 -0.61 15.22 31.47
C ASN A 221 -0.41 15.48 29.98
N GLU A 222 -0.90 16.61 29.48
CA GLU A 222 -0.72 16.98 28.07
C GLU A 222 0.75 17.30 27.77
N LYS A 223 1.46 17.99 28.67
CA LYS A 223 2.92 18.15 28.58
C LYS A 223 3.62 16.80 28.54
N LYS A 224 3.29 15.87 29.43
CA LYS A 224 3.89 14.52 29.46
C LYS A 224 3.60 13.75 28.16
N ARG A 225 2.39 13.87 27.62
CA ARG A 225 2.01 13.29 26.33
C ARG A 225 2.82 13.91 25.19
N LEU A 226 2.95 15.24 25.15
CA LEU A 226 3.75 15.96 24.16
C LEU A 226 5.22 15.58 24.25
N THR A 227 5.78 15.48 25.45
CA THR A 227 7.16 15.04 25.67
C THR A 227 7.38 13.62 25.16
N LYS A 228 6.42 12.71 25.38
CA LYS A 228 6.48 11.35 24.82
C LYS A 228 6.46 11.38 23.29
N VAL A 229 5.52 12.11 22.68
CA VAL A 229 5.44 12.24 21.21
C VAL A 229 6.72 12.88 20.65
N TRP A 230 7.29 13.87 21.34
CA TRP A 230 8.54 14.49 20.95
C TRP A 230 9.71 13.52 21.03
N PHE A 231 9.81 12.72 22.10
CA PHE A 231 10.82 11.68 22.25
C PHE A 231 10.68 10.60 21.18
N ASP A 232 9.45 10.15 20.90
CA ASP A 232 9.16 9.17 19.86
C ASP A 232 9.53 9.72 18.46
N SER A 233 9.27 11.01 18.21
CA SER A 233 9.65 11.70 16.98
C SER A 233 11.16 11.86 16.86
N ALA A 234 11.85 12.17 17.95
CA ALA A 234 13.31 12.25 17.99
C ALA A 234 13.95 10.88 17.70
N ASN A 235 13.40 9.79 18.24
CA ASN A 235 13.84 8.43 17.92
C ASN A 235 13.60 8.07 16.45
N VAL A 236 12.47 8.49 15.86
CA VAL A 236 12.22 8.28 14.43
C VAL A 236 13.22 9.05 13.57
N ILE A 237 13.59 10.27 13.96
CA ILE A 237 14.63 11.06 13.27
C ILE A 237 15.98 10.36 13.41
N HIS A 238 16.34 9.91 14.61
CA HIS A 238 17.61 9.21 14.85
C HIS A 238 17.71 7.91 14.04
N ASN A 239 16.66 7.08 14.04
CA ASN A 239 16.62 5.85 13.23
C ASN A 239 16.72 6.17 11.72
N ARG A 240 16.11 7.28 11.27
CA ARG A 240 16.25 7.75 9.90
C ARG A 240 17.67 8.21 9.59
N GLU A 241 18.34 8.89 10.51
CA GLU A 241 19.75 9.27 10.35
C GLU A 241 20.65 8.04 10.25
N GLU A 242 20.41 7.01 11.06
CA GLU A 242 21.11 5.72 10.93
C GLU A 242 20.82 5.02 9.60
N ASP A 243 19.57 5.04 9.13
CA ASP A 243 19.20 4.52 7.80
C ASP A 243 19.89 5.31 6.68
N ILE A 244 19.96 6.65 6.81
CA ILE A 244 20.65 7.51 5.84
C ILE A 244 22.14 7.18 5.82
N GLN A 245 22.79 7.03 6.98
CA GLN A 245 24.20 6.64 7.06
C GLN A 245 24.45 5.28 6.42
N ARG A 246 23.63 4.27 6.73
CA ARG A 246 23.71 2.95 6.06
C ARG A 246 23.53 3.05 4.55
N ASN A 247 22.59 3.87 4.09
CA ASN A 247 22.39 4.09 2.66
C ASN A 247 23.57 4.82 2.01
N GLU A 248 24.18 5.79 2.70
CA GLU A 248 25.39 6.48 2.25
C GLU A 248 26.58 5.53 2.12
N GLU A 249 26.76 4.61 3.08
CA GLU A 249 27.77 3.55 3.02
C GLU A 249 27.56 2.65 1.79
N ILE A 250 26.34 2.14 1.60
CA ILE A 250 25.99 1.33 0.43
C ILE A 250 26.23 2.11 -0.88
N LEU A 251 25.88 3.39 -0.92
CA LEU A 251 26.07 4.23 -2.09
C LEU A 251 27.57 4.48 -2.37
N CYS A 252 28.38 4.62 -1.33
CA CYS A 252 29.84 4.69 -1.44
C CYS A 252 30.40 3.38 -2.01
N ASP A 253 29.96 2.22 -1.50
CA ASP A 253 30.35 0.91 -1.99
C ASP A 253 29.98 0.70 -3.46
N VAL A 254 28.76 1.08 -3.86
CA VAL A 254 28.32 1.01 -5.26
C VAL A 254 29.15 1.96 -6.14
N LYS A 255 29.43 3.18 -5.69
CA LYS A 255 30.31 4.11 -6.41
C LYS A 255 31.72 3.54 -6.56
N ASN A 256 32.27 2.89 -5.54
CA ASN A 256 33.58 2.25 -5.61
C ASN A 256 33.59 1.06 -6.56
N LYS A 257 32.55 0.21 -6.52
CA LYS A 257 32.38 -0.88 -7.51
C LYS A 257 32.27 -0.34 -8.94
N ALA A 258 31.51 0.74 -9.16
CA ALA A 258 31.40 1.38 -10.46
C ALA A 258 32.74 1.97 -10.93
N ARG A 259 33.49 2.65 -10.04
CA ARG A 259 34.84 3.15 -10.34
C ARG A 259 35.79 2.02 -10.71
N ASN A 260 35.82 0.95 -9.93
CA ASN A 260 36.64 -0.23 -10.23
C ASN A 260 36.25 -0.83 -11.59
N LYS A 261 34.95 -0.89 -11.91
CA LYS A 261 34.51 -1.38 -13.20
C LYS A 261 34.91 -0.46 -14.35
N CYS A 262 34.87 0.85 -14.17
CA CYS A 262 35.38 1.82 -15.14
C CYS A 262 36.89 1.67 -15.37
N ILE A 263 37.67 1.42 -14.31
CA ILE A 263 39.11 1.14 -14.42
C ILE A 263 39.33 -0.15 -15.22
N GLU A 264 38.63 -1.25 -14.90
CA GLU A 264 38.70 -2.50 -15.67
C GLU A 264 38.36 -2.29 -17.15
N LEU A 265 37.32 -1.51 -17.46
CA LEU A 265 36.94 -1.21 -18.83
C LEU A 265 37.98 -0.35 -19.55
N TYR A 266 38.62 0.58 -18.84
CA TYR A 266 39.72 1.37 -19.38
C TYR A 266 40.93 0.49 -19.69
N ASP A 267 41.29 -0.41 -18.78
CA ASP A 267 42.39 -1.37 -18.98
C ASP A 267 42.09 -2.32 -20.15
N GLN A 268 40.85 -2.82 -20.25
CA GLN A 268 40.42 -3.64 -21.39
C GLN A 268 40.48 -2.87 -22.72
N LYS A 269 40.09 -1.58 -22.71
CA LYS A 269 40.19 -0.72 -23.89
C LYS A 269 41.65 -0.46 -24.28
N SER A 270 42.52 -0.16 -23.32
CA SER A 270 43.96 0.00 -23.55
C SER A 270 44.57 -1.27 -24.13
N PHE A 271 44.26 -2.43 -23.55
CA PHE A 271 44.70 -3.73 -24.05
C PHE A 271 44.19 -4.00 -25.48
N TYR A 272 42.94 -3.66 -25.78
CA TYR A 272 42.41 -3.77 -27.13
C TYR A 272 43.13 -2.84 -28.13
N GLU A 273 43.42 -1.61 -27.72
CA GLU A 273 44.20 -0.66 -28.53
C GLU A 273 45.64 -1.15 -28.76
N GLU A 274 46.27 -1.75 -27.75
CA GLU A 274 47.58 -2.42 -27.87
C GLU A 274 47.54 -3.59 -28.86
N ILE A 275 46.53 -4.47 -28.76
CA ILE A 275 46.33 -5.56 -29.72
C ILE A 275 46.09 -5.02 -31.13
N LYS A 276 45.30 -3.95 -31.28
CA LYS A 276 45.04 -3.32 -32.57
C LYS A 276 46.33 -2.75 -33.16
N ASN A 277 47.13 -2.04 -32.37
CA ASN A 277 48.42 -1.51 -32.78
C ASN A 277 49.40 -2.63 -33.15
N MET A 278 49.43 -3.72 -32.39
CA MET A 278 50.25 -4.91 -32.70
C MET A 278 49.79 -5.55 -34.02
N ASN A 279 48.48 -5.72 -34.23
CA ASN A 279 47.94 -6.22 -35.47
C ASN A 279 48.26 -5.30 -36.66
N ASP A 280 48.23 -3.98 -36.47
CA ASP A 280 48.61 -3.02 -37.51
C ASP A 280 50.12 -3.06 -37.81
N MET A 281 50.97 -3.30 -36.79
CA MET A 281 52.41 -3.56 -36.99
C MET A 281 52.63 -4.86 -37.77
N ILE A 282 51.96 -5.95 -37.40
CA ILE A 282 52.03 -7.23 -38.11
C ILE A 282 51.54 -7.07 -39.56
N ARG A 283 50.45 -6.33 -39.80
CA ARG A 283 49.97 -6.03 -41.17
C ARG A 283 51.01 -5.25 -41.97
N LYS A 284 51.70 -4.28 -41.36
CA LYS A 284 52.80 -3.53 -42.02
C LYS A 284 54.01 -4.43 -42.29
N GLU A 285 54.35 -5.36 -41.41
CA GLU A 285 55.39 -6.36 -41.64
C GLU A 285 55.02 -7.32 -42.77
N ILE A 286 53.81 -7.86 -42.78
CA ILE A 286 53.28 -8.67 -43.89
C ILE A 286 53.35 -7.89 -45.20
N TYR A 287 53.00 -6.60 -45.20
CA TYR A 287 53.11 -5.77 -46.40
C TYR A 287 54.56 -5.60 -46.86
N LYS A 288 55.50 -5.36 -45.94
CA LYS A 288 56.93 -5.32 -46.25
C LYS A 288 57.40 -6.66 -46.82
N ASP A 289 57.05 -7.77 -46.20
CA ASP A 289 57.41 -9.11 -46.64
C ASP A 289 56.81 -9.43 -48.02
N GLN A 290 55.56 -9.01 -48.28
CA GLN A 290 54.94 -9.14 -49.60
C GLN A 290 55.66 -8.30 -50.66
N THR A 291 56.07 -7.07 -50.35
CA THR A 291 56.88 -6.26 -51.29
C THR A 291 58.26 -6.85 -51.53
N GLN A 292 58.91 -7.41 -50.49
CA GLN A 292 60.19 -8.10 -50.62
C GLN A 292 60.05 -9.39 -51.44
N PHE A 293 58.99 -10.16 -51.20
CA PHE A 293 58.65 -11.35 -51.98
C PHE A 293 58.37 -11.00 -53.45
N GLY A 294 57.69 -9.87 -53.71
CA GLY A 294 57.51 -9.33 -55.06
C GLY A 294 58.85 -9.03 -55.75
N LYS A 295 59.76 -8.32 -55.08
CA LYS A 295 61.12 -8.06 -55.58
C LYS A 295 61.92 -9.34 -55.80
N LEU A 296 61.84 -10.30 -54.89
CA LEU A 296 62.49 -11.59 -55.02
C LEU A 296 61.92 -12.35 -56.24
N LYS A 297 60.60 -12.34 -56.46
CA LYS A 297 59.99 -12.90 -57.67
C LYS A 297 60.48 -12.23 -58.95
N GLU A 298 60.58 -10.90 -58.98
CA GLU A 298 61.17 -10.18 -60.11
C GLU A 298 62.63 -10.60 -60.33
N THR A 299 63.44 -10.67 -59.27
CA THR A 299 64.84 -11.12 -59.40
C THR A 299 64.95 -12.57 -59.86
N VAL A 300 64.04 -13.46 -59.42
CA VAL A 300 63.98 -14.84 -59.90
C VAL A 300 63.60 -14.87 -61.37
N TYR A 301 62.63 -14.07 -61.80
CA TYR A 301 62.27 -13.96 -63.22
C TYR A 301 63.41 -13.40 -64.08
N GLU A 302 64.14 -12.39 -63.59
CA GLU A 302 65.35 -11.86 -64.24
C GLU A 302 66.44 -12.94 -64.32
N LEU A 303 66.70 -13.66 -63.23
CA LEU A 303 67.66 -14.77 -63.19
C LEU A 303 67.23 -15.94 -64.09
N GLU A 304 65.94 -16.25 -64.20
CA GLU A 304 65.40 -17.24 -65.13
C GLU A 304 65.65 -16.80 -66.57
N ASN A 305 65.41 -15.53 -66.91
CA ASN A 305 65.71 -14.98 -68.22
C ASN A 305 67.21 -15.02 -68.54
N VAL A 306 68.07 -14.68 -67.58
CA VAL A 306 69.53 -14.78 -67.69
C VAL A 306 69.96 -16.23 -67.83
N THR A 307 69.38 -17.15 -67.05
CA THR A 307 69.64 -18.59 -67.15
C THR A 307 69.22 -19.11 -68.52
N GLN A 308 68.07 -18.66 -69.05
CA GLN A 308 67.61 -19.03 -70.38
C GLN A 308 68.52 -18.47 -71.47
N PHE A 309 69.01 -17.23 -71.32
CA PHE A 309 70.04 -16.66 -72.20
C PHE A 309 71.32 -17.50 -72.18
N TYR A 310 71.84 -17.83 -71.00
CA TYR A 310 73.03 -18.68 -70.87
C TYR A 310 72.79 -20.11 -71.35
N LYS A 311 71.57 -20.65 -71.20
CA LYS A 311 71.21 -21.98 -71.72
C LYS A 311 71.23 -21.98 -73.25
N ASN A 312 70.70 -20.92 -73.88
CA ASN A 312 70.81 -20.70 -75.31
C ASN A 312 72.27 -20.53 -75.75
N GLU A 313 73.09 -19.79 -74.99
CA GLU A 313 74.52 -19.63 -75.25
C GLU A 313 75.28 -20.96 -75.10
N VAL A 314 74.97 -21.75 -74.07
CA VAL A 314 75.51 -23.09 -73.85
C VAL A 314 75.10 -24.02 -74.97
N ASP A 315 73.86 -23.95 -75.48
CA ASP A 315 73.43 -24.77 -76.61
C ASP A 315 74.13 -24.35 -77.92
N LEU A 316 74.36 -23.06 -78.15
CA LEU A 316 75.20 -22.55 -79.24
C LEU A 316 76.65 -23.02 -79.10
N ARG A 317 77.24 -22.90 -77.91
CA ARG A 317 78.58 -23.39 -77.59
C ARG A 317 78.67 -24.91 -77.63
N ARG A 318 77.61 -25.66 -77.32
CA ARG A 318 77.54 -27.13 -77.46
C ARG A 318 77.50 -27.53 -78.93
N LYS A 319 76.77 -26.79 -79.78
CA LYS A 319 76.81 -26.99 -81.24
C LYS A 319 78.20 -26.68 -81.80
N ALA A 320 78.85 -25.59 -81.35
CA ALA A 320 80.23 -25.26 -81.73
C ALA A 320 81.26 -26.27 -81.18
N SER A 321 81.07 -26.75 -79.95
CA SER A 321 81.92 -27.75 -79.27
C SER A 321 81.71 -29.15 -79.84
N GLY A 322 80.53 -29.50 -80.38
CA GLY A 322 80.35 -30.71 -81.20
C GLY A 322 81.15 -30.63 -82.50
N GLY A 323 81.24 -29.45 -83.11
CA GLY A 323 82.11 -29.18 -84.25
C GLY A 323 83.62 -29.14 -83.91
N MET A 324 83.98 -28.79 -82.67
CA MET A 324 85.37 -28.83 -82.18
C MET A 324 85.75 -30.21 -81.63
N GLY A 325 84.81 -30.96 -81.04
CA GLY A 325 84.98 -32.30 -80.47
C GLY A 325 85.30 -33.32 -81.55
N THR A 326 84.70 -33.20 -82.73
CA THR A 326 85.10 -33.97 -83.93
C THR A 326 86.53 -33.64 -84.41
N LYS A 327 87.02 -32.41 -84.19
CA LYS A 327 88.43 -32.04 -84.45
C LYS A 327 89.39 -32.45 -83.32
N LEU A 328 88.94 -32.47 -82.06
CA LEU A 328 89.74 -32.72 -80.86
C LEU A 328 89.88 -34.22 -80.56
N GLU A 329 88.91 -35.06 -80.95
CA GLU A 329 89.08 -36.52 -80.99
C GLU A 329 90.21 -36.92 -81.95
N GLY A 330 90.34 -36.20 -83.08
CA GLY A 330 91.49 -36.32 -83.99
C GLY A 330 92.83 -35.87 -83.40
N GLN A 331 92.85 -35.07 -82.33
CA GLN A 331 94.07 -34.64 -81.62
C GLN A 331 94.34 -35.42 -80.32
N ARG A 332 93.32 -35.99 -79.66
CA ARG A 332 93.46 -36.80 -78.44
C ARG A 332 94.19 -38.11 -78.67
N LEU A 333 94.02 -38.69 -79.85
CA LEU A 333 94.83 -39.82 -80.31
C LEU A 333 96.35 -39.49 -80.34
N LYS A 334 96.72 -38.22 -80.57
CA LYS A 334 98.12 -37.75 -80.54
C LYS A 334 98.66 -37.39 -79.15
N ASN A 335 97.80 -37.05 -78.18
CA ASN A 335 98.23 -36.55 -76.86
C ASN A 335 98.33 -37.63 -75.77
N ALA A 336 97.64 -38.77 -75.91
CA ALA A 336 97.77 -39.89 -74.97
C ALA A 336 99.23 -40.41 -74.88
N GLU A 337 100.00 -40.33 -75.97
CA GLU A 337 101.43 -40.68 -76.02
C GLU A 337 102.32 -39.78 -75.14
N LEU A 338 101.89 -38.56 -74.80
CA LEU A 338 102.72 -37.58 -74.08
C LEU A 338 102.52 -37.60 -72.55
N THR A 339 101.35 -38.00 -72.05
CA THR A 339 100.98 -37.91 -70.62
C THR A 339 101.63 -38.94 -69.71
N GLU A 340 102.06 -40.09 -70.23
CA GLU A 340 102.73 -41.10 -69.42
C GLU A 340 104.08 -40.61 -68.86
N LYS A 341 104.74 -39.66 -69.53
CA LYS A 341 106.06 -39.14 -69.16
C LYS A 341 106.08 -38.20 -67.94
N ASN A 342 104.98 -37.54 -67.58
CA ASN A 342 104.98 -36.48 -66.53
C ASN A 342 104.73 -36.99 -65.10
N LYS A 343 104.14 -38.18 -64.93
CA LYS A 343 103.71 -38.69 -63.61
C LYS A 343 104.87 -39.01 -62.65
N SER A 344 106.08 -39.17 -63.17
CA SER A 344 107.28 -39.51 -62.40
C SER A 344 107.90 -38.36 -61.60
N ARG A 345 107.53 -37.10 -61.84
CA ARG A 345 108.21 -35.93 -61.24
C ARG A 345 107.60 -35.42 -59.92
N LEU A 346 106.32 -35.69 -59.62
CA LEU A 346 105.60 -35.04 -58.51
C LEU A 346 105.94 -35.57 -57.10
N GLN A 347 106.41 -36.81 -56.97
CA GLN A 347 106.61 -37.46 -55.66
C GLN A 347 107.73 -36.86 -54.77
N LYS A 348 108.59 -35.98 -55.29
CA LYS A 348 109.74 -35.44 -54.54
C LYS A 348 109.44 -34.21 -53.65
N TYR A 349 108.32 -33.51 -53.86
CA TYR A 349 108.04 -32.22 -53.21
C TYR A 349 107.58 -32.33 -51.73
N ASN A 350 106.89 -33.40 -51.35
CA ASN A 350 106.13 -33.43 -50.09
C ASN A 350 106.96 -33.58 -48.79
N LYS A 351 108.27 -33.81 -48.83
CA LYS A 351 109.07 -34.10 -47.61
C LYS A 351 109.51 -32.87 -46.78
N ILE A 352 109.37 -31.65 -47.30
CA ILE A 352 109.97 -30.44 -46.68
C ILE A 352 109.00 -29.71 -45.72
N LEU A 353 107.69 -30.00 -45.73
CA LEU A 353 106.69 -29.19 -45.03
C LEU A 353 106.57 -29.47 -43.51
N GLU A 354 106.93 -30.66 -43.03
CA GLU A 354 106.59 -31.11 -41.66
C GLU A 354 107.38 -30.45 -40.52
N GLN A 355 108.49 -29.74 -40.77
CA GLN A 355 109.36 -29.20 -39.70
C GLN A 355 108.92 -27.84 -39.12
N ASN A 356 107.94 -27.14 -39.70
CA ASN A 356 107.71 -25.71 -39.42
C ASN A 356 106.77 -25.39 -38.22
N ILE A 357 106.02 -26.34 -37.67
CA ILE A 357 104.90 -26.00 -36.75
C ILE A 357 105.30 -26.08 -35.25
N HIS A 358 106.38 -26.75 -34.89
CA HIS A 358 106.81 -26.96 -33.49
C HIS A 358 107.16 -25.66 -32.71
N LEU A 359 107.40 -24.53 -33.38
CA LEU A 359 107.86 -23.29 -32.72
C LEU A 359 106.74 -22.38 -32.17
N GLN A 360 105.47 -22.70 -32.38
CA GLN A 360 104.36 -21.79 -32.01
C GLN A 360 103.79 -22.01 -30.60
N GLU A 361 104.16 -23.09 -29.90
CA GLU A 361 103.56 -23.52 -28.62
C GLU A 361 104.15 -22.88 -27.34
N GLN A 362 105.08 -21.92 -27.41
CA GLN A 362 105.82 -21.42 -26.22
C GLN A 362 105.46 -20.01 -25.69
N CYS A 363 104.45 -19.30 -26.19
CA CYS A 363 104.27 -17.86 -25.85
C CYS A 363 103.18 -17.44 -24.83
N ASP A 364 102.31 -18.28 -24.28
CA ASP A 364 101.12 -17.78 -23.52
C ASP A 364 101.11 -18.02 -21.98
N VAL A 365 102.27 -18.13 -21.32
CA VAL A 365 102.35 -18.24 -19.83
C VAL A 365 102.68 -16.89 -19.17
N LEU A 366 101.67 -16.15 -18.68
CA LEU A 366 101.74 -15.22 -17.52
C LEU A 366 100.35 -15.02 -16.86
N LYS A 367 99.99 -15.90 -15.91
CA LYS A 367 98.86 -15.78 -14.97
C LYS A 367 99.38 -15.75 -13.52
N VAL A 368 98.64 -15.06 -12.62
CA VAL A 368 98.69 -14.97 -11.12
C VAL A 368 99.38 -13.68 -10.58
N ASP A 369 98.75 -12.77 -9.80
CA ASP A 369 98.37 -12.88 -8.35
C ASP A 369 97.25 -11.93 -7.80
N SER A 370 96.71 -12.27 -6.63
CA SER A 370 95.45 -11.86 -5.96
C SER A 370 95.55 -10.94 -4.71
N MET A 371 94.51 -10.13 -4.39
CA MET A 371 93.98 -9.81 -3.02
C MET A 371 92.52 -9.27 -3.08
N SER A 372 91.65 -9.67 -2.13
CA SER A 372 90.17 -9.69 -2.19
C SER A 372 89.41 -8.45 -1.62
N ALA A 373 88.27 -8.12 -2.23
CA ALA A 373 87.31 -7.09 -1.83
C ALA A 373 86.44 -7.43 -0.60
N GLU A 374 86.51 -8.67 -0.10
CA GLU A 374 85.61 -9.21 0.92
C GLU A 374 85.98 -8.81 2.35
N GLN A 375 87.24 -8.43 2.60
CA GLN A 375 87.68 -7.88 3.90
C GLN A 375 87.31 -6.40 4.09
N LYS A 376 86.99 -5.66 3.02
CA LYS A 376 86.54 -4.26 3.11
C LYS A 376 85.07 -4.14 3.52
N TYR A 377 84.23 -5.11 3.15
CA TYR A 377 82.80 -5.11 3.46
C TYR A 377 82.52 -5.41 4.94
N LYS A 378 83.29 -6.32 5.56
CA LYS A 378 83.10 -6.75 6.95
C LYS A 378 83.46 -5.68 8.00
N ASN A 379 84.38 -4.76 7.66
CA ASN A 379 84.71 -3.61 8.52
C ASN A 379 83.69 -2.46 8.42
N ALA A 380 83.04 -2.27 7.26
CA ALA A 380 81.97 -1.29 7.10
C ALA A 380 80.69 -1.70 7.85
N GLN A 381 80.40 -3.00 7.90
CA GLN A 381 79.21 -3.54 8.58
C GLN A 381 79.30 -3.44 10.11
N ASN A 382 80.49 -3.65 10.69
CA ASN A 382 80.72 -3.51 12.14
C ASN A 382 80.66 -2.04 12.64
N MET A 383 80.96 -1.05 11.79
CA MET A 383 80.81 0.37 12.14
C MET A 383 79.33 0.82 12.14
N TYR A 384 78.50 0.23 11.27
CA TYR A 384 77.07 0.55 11.19
C TYR A 384 76.27 0.01 12.40
N GLU A 385 76.58 -1.22 12.86
CA GLU A 385 75.91 -1.82 14.03
C GLU A 385 76.23 -1.10 15.35
N MET A 386 77.43 -0.54 15.51
CA MET A 386 77.80 0.26 16.68
C MET A 386 77.11 1.62 16.70
N SER A 387 76.92 2.26 15.53
CA SER A 387 76.20 3.52 15.41
C SER A 387 74.70 3.37 15.71
N CYS A 388 74.09 2.23 15.34
CA CYS A 388 72.68 1.94 15.63
C CYS A 388 72.42 1.70 17.13
N LYS A 389 73.36 1.09 17.86
CA LYS A 389 73.23 0.90 19.32
C LYS A 389 73.36 2.20 20.10
N ALA A 390 74.26 3.09 19.70
CA ALA A 390 74.38 4.43 20.29
C ALA A 390 73.12 5.28 20.06
N SER A 391 72.54 5.24 18.85
CA SER A 391 71.29 5.95 18.55
C SER A 391 70.08 5.43 19.33
N ALA A 392 70.05 4.14 19.70
CA ALA A 392 68.95 3.56 20.48
C ALA A 392 69.02 3.96 21.97
N GLU A 393 70.23 4.09 22.54
CA GLU A 393 70.45 4.63 23.89
C GLU A 393 70.03 6.11 23.95
N ASP A 394 70.42 6.92 22.96
CA ASP A 394 70.04 8.34 22.86
C ASP A 394 68.52 8.53 22.76
N THR A 395 67.81 7.67 22.03
CA THR A 395 66.33 7.72 21.98
C THR A 395 65.66 7.37 23.32
N ARG A 396 66.23 6.45 24.11
CA ARG A 396 65.70 6.11 25.45
C ARG A 396 65.93 7.25 26.45
N GLU A 397 67.09 7.91 26.39
CA GLU A 397 67.38 9.07 27.23
C GLU A 397 66.50 10.27 26.85
N LEU A 398 66.21 10.47 25.54
CA LEU A 398 65.25 11.46 25.04
C LEU A 398 63.82 11.19 25.52
N GLU A 399 63.36 9.94 25.50
CA GLU A 399 62.03 9.57 26.00
C GLU A 399 61.91 9.76 27.53
N ARG A 400 62.97 9.42 28.28
CA ARG A 400 63.05 9.67 29.72
C ARG A 400 63.00 11.17 30.04
N LEU A 401 63.75 11.99 29.31
CA LEU A 401 63.74 13.46 29.45
C LEU A 401 62.39 14.06 29.01
N ASN A 402 61.75 13.54 27.96
CA ASN A 402 60.42 13.99 27.55
C ASN A 402 59.33 13.65 28.59
N MET A 403 59.39 12.48 29.22
CA MET A 403 58.49 12.13 30.33
C MET A 403 58.69 13.04 31.54
N LEU A 404 59.93 13.38 31.87
CA LEU A 404 60.24 14.33 32.95
C LEU A 404 59.76 15.75 32.61
N ILE A 405 59.91 16.19 31.35
CA ILE A 405 59.39 17.49 30.87
C ILE A 405 57.86 17.52 30.91
N LEU A 406 57.17 16.44 30.56
CA LEU A 406 55.71 16.35 30.68
C LEU A 406 55.25 16.42 32.13
N GLN A 407 55.93 15.73 33.04
CA GLN A 407 55.66 15.82 34.49
C GLN A 407 55.92 17.22 35.04
N LEU A 408 57.04 17.85 34.67
CA LEU A 408 57.35 19.23 35.07
C LEU A 408 56.38 20.25 34.46
N LYS A 409 55.92 20.06 33.22
CA LYS A 409 54.86 20.89 32.61
C LYS A 409 53.52 20.73 33.34
N GLN A 410 53.18 19.52 33.77
CA GLN A 410 51.93 19.26 34.48
C GLN A 410 51.97 19.82 35.92
N GLU A 411 53.11 19.69 36.61
CA GLU A 411 53.39 20.33 37.91
C GLU A 411 53.37 21.86 37.79
N TYR A 412 54.02 22.42 36.76
CA TYR A 412 54.01 23.85 36.45
C TYR A 412 52.59 24.35 36.15
N GLY A 413 51.78 23.58 35.40
CA GLY A 413 50.38 23.89 35.14
C GLY A 413 49.55 23.97 36.42
N LYS A 414 49.66 22.98 37.31
CA LYS A 414 48.98 22.97 38.62
C LYS A 414 49.44 24.13 39.51
N LEU A 415 50.73 24.46 39.48
CA LEU A 415 51.28 25.58 40.25
C LEU A 415 50.83 26.94 39.68
N ASN A 416 50.72 27.06 38.36
CA ASN A 416 50.26 28.27 37.69
C ASN A 416 48.75 28.50 37.92
N GLU A 417 47.93 27.45 37.94
CA GLU A 417 46.52 27.54 38.37
C GLU A 417 46.40 28.03 39.82
N LYS A 418 47.18 27.44 40.74
CA LYS A 418 47.23 27.90 42.14
C LYS A 418 47.68 29.36 42.25
N TYR A 419 48.70 29.77 41.47
CA TYR A 419 49.16 31.15 41.40
C TYR A 419 48.08 32.10 40.87
N MET A 420 47.34 31.72 39.82
CA MET A 420 46.24 32.52 39.27
C MET A 420 45.08 32.69 40.25
N VAL A 421 44.71 31.63 41.00
CA VAL A 421 43.70 31.70 42.06
C VAL A 421 44.18 32.63 43.19
N LYS A 422 45.42 32.47 43.66
CA LYS A 422 46.00 33.33 44.71
C LYS A 422 46.15 34.78 44.27
N LYS A 423 46.49 35.04 43.00
CA LYS A 423 46.55 36.39 42.42
C LYS A 423 45.18 37.05 42.36
N LYS A 424 44.13 36.29 42.02
CA LYS A 424 42.74 36.78 42.08
C LYS A 424 42.31 37.08 43.52
N GLU A 425 42.59 36.20 44.47
CA GLU A 425 42.33 36.44 45.90
C GLU A 425 43.07 37.70 46.40
N LEU A 426 44.34 37.86 46.05
CA LEU A 426 45.13 39.06 46.40
C LEU A 426 44.50 40.33 45.81
N SER A 427 43.99 40.29 44.56
CA SER A 427 43.33 41.44 43.96
C SER A 427 41.99 41.80 44.61
N PHE A 428 41.28 40.82 45.19
CA PHE A 428 40.08 41.09 45.99
C PHE A 428 40.44 41.65 47.36
N LEU A 429 41.49 41.12 48.00
CA LEU A 429 41.96 41.60 49.29
C LEU A 429 42.50 43.03 49.21
N ILE A 430 43.25 43.39 48.15
CA ILE A 430 43.72 44.76 47.92
C ILE A 430 42.55 45.75 47.78
N LYS A 431 41.49 45.37 47.05
CA LYS A 431 40.29 46.22 46.95
C LYS A 431 39.54 46.36 48.28
N ALA A 432 39.45 45.29 49.05
CA ALA A 432 38.85 45.33 50.39
C ALA A 432 39.68 46.18 51.37
N GLU A 433 41.01 46.16 51.24
CA GLU A 433 41.93 47.01 52.00
C GLU A 433 41.75 48.49 51.63
N GLU A 434 41.67 48.83 50.34
CA GLU A 434 41.38 50.20 49.88
C GLU A 434 40.04 50.72 50.42
N ASP A 435 38.98 49.91 50.39
CA ASP A 435 37.66 50.26 50.94
C ASP A 435 37.68 50.46 52.47
N LEU A 436 38.46 49.64 53.19
CA LEU A 436 38.64 49.77 54.64
C LEU A 436 39.49 51.00 55.00
N LEU A 437 40.50 51.34 54.19
CA LEU A 437 41.33 52.53 54.38
C LEU A 437 40.51 53.82 54.22
N ILE A 438 39.60 53.87 53.25
CA ILE A 438 38.66 54.99 53.08
C ILE A 438 37.72 55.12 54.30
N LYS A 439 37.22 54.00 54.82
CA LYS A 439 36.37 53.99 56.02
C LYS A 439 37.13 54.42 57.28
N LEU A 440 38.39 53.99 57.43
CA LEU A 440 39.24 54.36 58.56
C LEU A 440 39.54 55.87 58.56
N ASN A 441 39.92 56.43 57.40
CA ASN A 441 40.20 57.86 57.27
C ASN A 441 38.95 58.74 57.57
N ASN A 442 37.75 58.25 57.23
CA ASN A 442 36.50 58.93 57.60
C ASN A 442 36.19 58.86 59.11
N GLN A 443 36.60 57.80 59.81
CA GLN A 443 36.44 57.69 61.27
C GLN A 443 37.49 58.53 62.01
N GLU A 444 38.72 58.58 61.51
CA GLU A 444 39.78 59.44 62.07
C GLU A 444 39.39 60.93 62.03
N LYS A 445 38.76 61.39 60.93
CA LYS A 445 38.20 62.76 60.86
C LYS A 445 37.15 63.03 61.94
N LYS A 446 36.23 62.09 62.18
CA LYS A 446 35.19 62.23 63.21
C LYS A 446 35.76 62.26 64.63
N CYS A 447 36.82 61.50 64.89
CA CYS A 447 37.50 61.54 66.20
C CYS A 447 38.19 62.90 66.42
N MET A 448 38.85 63.47 65.40
CA MET A 448 39.44 64.81 65.51
C MET A 448 38.38 65.90 65.80
N ASP A 449 37.20 65.79 65.19
CA ASP A 449 36.10 66.73 65.46
C ASP A 449 35.63 66.64 66.93
N LEU A 450 35.49 65.42 67.47
CA LEU A 450 35.11 65.20 68.87
C LEU A 450 36.19 65.63 69.86
N GLU A 451 37.47 65.48 69.52
CA GLU A 451 38.58 65.97 70.35
C GLU A 451 38.58 67.51 70.44
N ASN A 452 38.26 68.20 69.35
CA ASN A 452 38.11 69.66 69.34
C ASN A 452 36.91 70.12 70.19
N ASP A 453 35.79 69.39 70.16
CA ASP A 453 34.61 69.71 70.97
C ASP A 453 34.88 69.55 72.49
N VAL A 454 35.62 68.51 72.88
CA VAL A 454 36.02 68.30 74.29
C VAL A 454 36.98 69.38 74.77
N ALA A 455 37.92 69.82 73.92
CA ALA A 455 38.83 70.92 74.26
C ALA A 455 38.08 72.24 74.54
N ASN A 456 37.01 72.52 73.77
CA ASN A 456 36.18 73.71 73.99
C ASN A 456 35.42 73.66 75.32
N LEU A 457 34.82 72.53 75.68
CA LEU A 457 34.08 72.37 76.94
C LEU A 457 34.96 72.54 78.19
N LEU A 458 36.21 72.08 78.14
CA LEU A 458 37.17 72.25 79.24
C LEU A 458 37.56 73.73 79.47
N THR A 459 37.47 74.58 78.44
CA THR A 459 37.72 76.02 78.61
C THR A 459 36.57 76.74 79.29
N GLU A 460 35.33 76.29 79.14
CA GLU A 460 34.15 76.85 79.84
C GLU A 460 34.14 76.49 81.34
N GLU A 461 34.54 75.27 81.69
CA GLU A 461 34.59 74.81 83.09
C GLU A 461 35.56 75.64 83.95
N SER A 462 36.70 76.03 83.38
CA SER A 462 37.72 76.85 84.05
C SER A 462 37.23 78.27 84.42
N VAL A 463 36.31 78.83 83.61
CA VAL A 463 35.74 80.18 83.85
C VAL A 463 34.75 80.17 85.02
N LEU A 464 33.95 79.11 85.15
CA LEU A 464 32.96 78.97 86.22
C LEU A 464 33.61 78.73 87.59
N ALA A 465 34.72 77.99 87.64
CA ALA A 465 35.45 77.74 88.89
C ALA A 465 36.05 79.03 89.51
N SER A 466 36.38 80.04 88.68
CA SER A 466 36.93 81.31 89.16
C SER A 466 35.90 82.22 89.84
N GLN A 467 34.61 82.11 89.47
CA GLN A 467 33.52 82.89 90.07
C GLN A 467 33.11 82.40 91.46
N ILE A 468 33.34 81.13 91.79
CA ILE A 468 32.95 80.55 93.09
C ILE A 468 33.88 81.00 94.21
N ILE A 469 35.16 81.26 93.91
CA ILE A 469 36.17 81.64 94.92
C ILE A 469 35.96 83.09 95.42
N GLU A 470 35.36 83.97 94.62
CA GLU A 470 35.04 85.35 95.03
C GLU A 470 33.90 85.44 96.05
N LEU A 471 33.01 84.45 96.10
CA LEU A 471 31.80 84.49 96.93
C LEU A 471 32.00 83.95 98.36
N GLN A 472 33.12 83.29 98.68
CA GLN A 472 33.33 82.64 99.98
C GLN A 472 33.96 83.54 101.08
N ASN A 473 34.36 84.78 100.81
CA ASN A 473 35.14 85.62 101.75
C ASN A 473 34.36 86.73 102.49
N LYS A 474 33.01 86.70 102.55
CA LYS A 474 32.24 87.74 103.25
C LYS A 474 31.19 87.19 104.23
N CYS A 475 31.50 87.40 105.52
CA CYS A 475 30.62 87.59 106.68
C CYS A 475 30.17 86.38 107.51
N SER A 476 30.37 86.55 108.83
CA SER A 476 29.52 86.02 109.90
C SER A 476 29.01 87.24 110.71
N SER A 477 27.70 87.41 110.85
CA SER A 477 27.07 88.34 111.81
C SER A 477 25.67 87.86 112.23
N ARG A 478 25.25 88.25 113.42
CA ARG A 478 24.25 87.65 114.31
C ARG A 478 22.77 87.79 113.88
N ASP A 479 22.49 88.38 112.71
CA ASP A 479 21.16 88.38 112.08
C ASP A 479 20.87 87.07 111.32
N GLU A 480 21.90 86.25 111.07
CA GLU A 480 21.81 84.95 110.40
C GLU A 480 20.98 83.92 111.18
N LYS A 481 20.79 84.03 112.50
CA LYS A 481 20.12 82.96 113.28
C LYS A 481 18.60 82.83 113.04
N GLU A 482 17.90 83.92 112.74
CA GLU A 482 16.45 83.91 112.46
C GLU A 482 16.13 83.61 110.98
N GLU A 483 17.01 84.02 110.06
CA GLU A 483 16.94 83.57 108.66
C GLU A 483 17.35 82.10 108.51
N LEU A 484 18.34 81.62 109.28
CA LEU A 484 18.70 80.20 109.33
C LEU A 484 17.57 79.33 109.91
N GLU A 485 16.74 79.81 110.85
CA GLU A 485 15.58 79.02 111.33
C GLU A 485 14.46 78.91 110.27
N LYS A 486 14.24 79.97 109.48
CA LYS A 486 13.36 79.90 108.30
C LYS A 486 13.94 79.00 107.21
N GLU A 487 15.24 79.11 106.92
CA GLU A 487 15.92 78.27 105.94
C GLU A 487 15.97 76.80 106.40
N ILE A 488 16.09 76.53 107.71
CA ILE A 488 15.94 75.18 108.28
C ILE A 488 14.53 74.64 108.07
N SER A 489 13.48 75.46 108.26
CA SER A 489 12.10 75.02 108.02
C SER A 489 11.80 74.77 106.52
N GLU A 490 12.39 75.56 105.63
CA GLU A 490 12.32 75.33 104.18
C GLU A 490 13.14 74.11 103.74
N LEU A 491 14.30 73.88 104.36
CA LEU A 491 15.11 72.68 104.15
C LEU A 491 14.40 71.43 104.70
N GLN A 492 13.65 71.51 105.79
CA GLN A 492 12.81 70.41 106.30
C GLN A 492 11.62 70.10 105.39
N LEU A 493 11.05 71.11 104.71
CA LEU A 493 10.04 70.91 103.67
C LEU A 493 10.66 70.22 102.43
N LYS A 494 11.81 70.71 101.97
CA LYS A 494 12.57 70.09 100.86
C LYS A 494 13.00 68.66 101.20
N GLU A 495 13.41 68.39 102.43
CA GLU A 495 13.76 67.05 102.91
C GLU A 495 12.54 66.12 102.89
N ASN A 496 11.38 66.60 103.36
CA ASN A 496 10.14 65.81 103.28
C ASN A 496 9.69 65.54 101.85
N ASP A 497 9.87 66.49 100.93
CA ASP A 497 9.57 66.28 99.51
C ASP A 497 10.56 65.33 98.84
N LEU A 498 11.85 65.40 99.19
CA LEU A 498 12.86 64.42 98.79
C LEU A 498 12.58 63.03 99.34
N ILE A 499 12.07 62.89 100.57
CA ILE A 499 11.65 61.60 101.15
C ILE A 499 10.45 61.03 100.39
N LYS A 500 9.50 61.87 99.96
CA LYS A 500 8.38 61.43 99.11
C LYS A 500 8.86 60.96 97.74
N GLU A 501 9.79 61.69 97.12
CA GLU A 501 10.44 61.28 95.86
C GLU A 501 11.22 59.97 96.03
N GLN A 502 11.96 59.81 97.13
CA GLN A 502 12.68 58.58 97.47
C GLN A 502 11.71 57.40 97.64
N ASN A 503 10.56 57.62 98.27
CA ASN A 503 9.55 56.56 98.41
C ASN A 503 8.88 56.21 97.08
N ARG A 504 8.64 57.19 96.19
CA ARG A 504 8.14 56.96 94.83
C ARG A 504 9.13 56.16 93.98
N THR A 505 10.40 56.55 93.99
CA THR A 505 11.46 55.82 93.29
C THR A 505 11.66 54.42 93.88
N HIS A 506 11.55 54.25 95.20
CA HIS A 506 11.60 52.93 95.84
C HIS A 506 10.43 52.02 95.42
N LEU A 507 9.21 52.56 95.29
CA LEU A 507 8.05 51.83 94.76
C LEU A 507 8.26 51.44 93.28
N HIS A 508 8.84 52.33 92.49
CA HIS A 508 9.16 52.06 91.09
C HIS A 508 10.22 50.94 90.97
N ILE A 509 11.27 50.98 91.80
CA ILE A 509 12.29 49.92 91.87
C ILE A 509 11.64 48.58 92.25
N LYS A 510 10.72 48.53 93.22
CA LYS A 510 10.01 47.29 93.56
C LYS A 510 9.16 46.75 92.41
N THR A 511 8.56 47.64 91.63
CA THR A 511 7.75 47.26 90.46
C THR A 511 8.65 46.67 89.37
N ILE A 512 9.76 47.34 89.05
CA ILE A 512 10.77 46.83 88.11
C ILE A 512 11.37 45.49 88.58
N GLN A 513 11.61 45.33 89.88
CA GLN A 513 12.09 44.05 90.44
C GLN A 513 11.09 42.91 90.27
N LYS A 514 9.78 43.20 90.37
CA LYS A 514 8.72 42.21 90.11
C LYS A 514 8.67 41.86 88.62
N GLU A 515 8.69 42.86 87.75
CA GLU A 515 8.73 42.67 86.30
C GLU A 515 9.97 41.87 85.87
N TYR A 516 11.14 42.16 86.43
CA TYR A 516 12.38 41.43 86.17
C TYR A 516 12.27 39.95 86.58
N LYS A 517 11.65 39.65 87.72
CA LYS A 517 11.39 38.25 88.13
C LYS A 517 10.40 37.55 87.20
N ASP A 518 9.36 38.25 86.77
CA ASP A 518 8.38 37.71 85.82
C ASP A 518 9.03 37.45 84.44
N PHE A 519 9.94 38.32 84.01
CA PHE A 519 10.76 38.11 82.80
C PHE A 519 11.68 36.90 82.93
N ILE A 520 12.39 36.74 84.06
CA ILE A 520 13.23 35.55 84.31
C ILE A 520 12.39 34.27 84.25
N ASN A 521 11.20 34.26 84.87
CA ASN A 521 10.34 33.09 84.84
C ASN A 521 9.84 32.76 83.43
N LYS A 522 9.49 33.78 82.62
CA LYS A 522 9.15 33.59 81.19
C LYS A 522 10.34 33.05 80.40
N LEU A 523 11.55 33.54 80.66
CA LEU A 523 12.77 33.08 80.00
C LEU A 523 13.04 31.60 80.34
N ARG A 524 12.90 31.22 81.61
CA ARG A 524 13.06 29.83 82.06
C ARG A 524 12.03 28.89 81.44
N ASN A 525 10.77 29.30 81.39
CA ASN A 525 9.72 28.51 80.74
C ASN A 525 10.01 28.34 79.23
N GLY A 526 10.49 29.40 78.56
CA GLY A 526 10.93 29.33 77.17
C GLY A 526 12.12 28.39 76.96
N GLU A 527 13.09 28.36 77.87
CA GLU A 527 14.20 27.40 77.83
C GLU A 527 13.74 25.95 78.01
N GLU A 528 12.75 25.70 78.87
CA GLU A 528 12.16 24.37 79.04
C GLU A 528 11.39 23.95 77.77
N GLU A 529 10.59 24.83 77.18
CA GLU A 529 9.92 24.58 75.91
C GLU A 529 10.91 24.28 74.77
N ILE A 530 11.99 25.05 74.66
CA ILE A 530 13.05 24.79 73.66
C ILE A 530 13.65 23.40 73.86
N LYS A 531 13.96 22.99 75.09
CA LYS A 531 14.49 21.63 75.36
C LYS A 531 13.51 20.54 74.94
N THR A 532 12.21 20.71 75.22
CA THR A 532 11.20 19.73 74.78
C THR A 532 11.07 19.68 73.25
N LEU A 533 11.14 20.84 72.57
CA LEU A 533 11.11 20.92 71.11
C LEU A 533 12.37 20.31 70.49
N GLU A 534 13.55 20.50 71.07
CA GLU A 534 14.78 19.86 70.64
C GLU A 534 14.74 18.33 70.78
N GLU A 535 14.12 17.82 71.84
CA GLU A 535 13.96 16.39 72.07
C GLU A 535 12.95 15.78 71.09
N ASN A 536 11.83 16.47 70.84
CA ASN A 536 10.88 16.11 69.79
C ASN A 536 11.51 16.14 68.39
N PHE A 537 12.31 17.16 68.10
CA PHE A 537 13.04 17.25 66.83
C PHE A 537 14.02 16.08 66.65
N ARG A 538 14.73 15.69 67.72
CA ARG A 538 15.61 14.52 67.70
C ARG A 538 14.84 13.22 67.45
N LEU A 539 13.65 13.06 68.05
CA LEU A 539 12.78 11.91 67.80
C LEU A 539 12.29 11.87 66.34
N MET A 540 11.74 12.97 65.83
CA MET A 540 11.27 13.07 64.44
C MET A 540 12.40 12.82 63.44
N LYS A 541 13.62 13.29 63.73
CA LYS A 541 14.80 13.01 62.90
C LYS A 541 15.13 11.52 62.86
N ARG A 542 15.06 10.82 63.99
CA ARG A 542 15.27 9.37 64.08
C ARG A 542 14.20 8.58 63.32
N GLU A 543 12.94 8.98 63.44
CA GLU A 543 11.83 8.37 62.68
C GLU A 543 12.01 8.55 61.17
N ASN A 544 12.45 9.74 60.75
CA ASN A 544 12.73 10.03 59.34
C ASN A 544 13.93 9.20 58.83
N GLU A 545 14.97 9.02 59.64
CA GLU A 545 16.09 8.11 59.32
C GLU A 545 15.65 6.64 59.21
N PHE A 546 14.75 6.19 60.08
CA PHE A 546 14.16 4.86 60.00
C PHE A 546 13.32 4.69 58.73
N GLY A 547 12.43 5.65 58.44
CA GLY A 547 11.62 5.66 57.22
C GLY A 547 12.48 5.67 55.94
N LYS A 548 13.60 6.40 55.93
CA LYS A 548 14.57 6.35 54.81
C LYS A 548 15.19 4.97 54.64
N LYS A 549 15.56 4.28 55.71
CA LYS A 549 16.09 2.91 55.66
C LYS A 549 15.03 1.91 55.15
N GLU A 550 13.79 2.05 55.58
CA GLU A 550 12.66 1.24 55.09
C GLU A 550 12.44 1.45 53.58
N ILE A 551 12.48 2.70 53.13
CA ILE A 551 12.38 3.06 51.71
C ILE A 551 13.54 2.46 50.91
N GLU A 552 14.77 2.47 51.45
CA GLU A 552 15.91 1.91 50.73
C GLU A 552 15.81 0.38 50.61
N LYS A 553 15.38 -0.32 51.66
CA LYS A 553 15.11 -1.77 51.60
C LYS A 553 14.05 -2.12 50.56
N THR A 554 12.94 -1.40 50.55
CA THR A 554 11.86 -1.63 49.57
C THR A 554 12.33 -1.35 48.14
N LYS A 555 13.17 -0.34 47.91
CA LYS A 555 13.81 -0.12 46.60
C LYS A 555 14.73 -1.27 46.20
N GLU A 556 15.54 -1.80 47.12
CA GLU A 556 16.38 -2.97 46.85
C GLU A 556 15.54 -4.19 46.46
N GLU A 557 14.41 -4.42 47.15
CA GLU A 557 13.46 -5.49 46.82
C GLU A 557 12.81 -5.29 45.44
N ILE A 558 12.36 -4.08 45.13
CA ILE A 558 11.83 -3.73 43.80
C ILE A 558 12.88 -3.99 42.73
N ASN A 559 14.14 -3.61 42.97
CA ASN A 559 15.23 -3.84 42.04
C ASN A 559 15.50 -5.35 41.85
N LYS A 560 15.44 -6.16 42.92
CA LYS A 560 15.54 -7.63 42.83
C LYS A 560 14.40 -8.22 41.99
N PHE A 561 13.15 -7.80 42.23
CA PHE A 561 12.01 -8.25 41.43
C PHE A 561 12.11 -7.81 39.97
N ARG A 562 12.60 -6.61 39.70
CA ARG A 562 12.83 -6.13 38.33
C ARG A 562 13.90 -6.94 37.61
N LEU A 563 14.98 -7.32 38.30
CA LEU A 563 16.00 -8.22 37.79
C LEU A 563 15.44 -9.62 37.50
N GLN A 564 14.63 -10.17 38.41
CA GLN A 564 13.96 -11.45 38.20
C GLN A 564 12.98 -11.40 37.01
N LEU A 565 12.21 -10.32 36.87
CA LEU A 565 11.32 -10.08 35.74
C LEU A 565 12.11 -10.00 34.43
N ASN A 566 13.20 -9.24 34.38
CA ASN A 566 14.06 -9.16 33.20
C ASN A 566 14.66 -10.53 32.84
N LEU A 567 15.08 -11.31 33.83
CA LEU A 567 15.56 -12.67 33.62
C LEU A 567 14.46 -13.59 33.06
N LEU A 568 13.23 -13.47 33.56
CA LEU A 568 12.08 -14.21 33.07
C LEU A 568 11.72 -13.81 31.63
N MET A 569 11.67 -12.52 31.31
CA MET A 569 11.46 -12.03 29.94
C MET A 569 12.55 -12.53 28.99
N MET A 570 13.82 -12.60 29.43
CA MET A 570 14.90 -13.17 28.63
C MET A 570 14.70 -14.68 28.39
N LYS A 571 14.25 -15.44 29.41
CA LYS A 571 13.92 -16.87 29.26
C LYS A 571 12.72 -17.10 28.35
N GLU A 572 11.71 -16.23 28.44
CA GLU A 572 10.54 -16.24 27.57
C GLU A 572 10.97 -16.01 26.12
N SER A 573 11.72 -14.94 25.84
CA SER A 573 12.24 -14.66 24.51
C SER A 573 13.10 -15.79 23.94
N TYR A 574 13.95 -16.42 24.77
CA TYR A 574 14.73 -17.59 24.34
C TYR A 574 13.82 -18.78 23.99
N SER A 575 12.77 -19.01 24.78
CA SER A 575 11.79 -20.07 24.54
C SER A 575 10.98 -19.80 23.27
N GLU A 576 10.54 -18.56 23.04
CA GLU A 576 9.88 -18.12 21.81
C GLU A 576 10.77 -18.33 20.58
N GLN A 577 12.04 -17.95 20.66
CA GLN A 577 13.00 -18.19 19.56
C GLN A 577 13.21 -19.69 19.31
N SER A 578 13.25 -20.51 20.37
CA SER A 578 13.36 -21.96 20.25
C SER A 578 12.12 -22.56 19.56
N ILE A 579 10.92 -22.12 19.95
CA ILE A 579 9.65 -22.52 19.32
C ILE A 579 9.63 -22.10 17.86
N ALA A 580 9.97 -20.85 17.54
CA ALA A 580 10.02 -20.36 16.15
C ALA A 580 10.98 -21.20 15.27
N ARG A 581 12.15 -21.56 15.81
CA ARG A 581 13.09 -22.46 15.11
C ARG A 581 12.50 -23.86 14.89
N GLN A 582 11.74 -24.38 15.85
CA GLN A 582 11.06 -25.67 15.71
C GLN A 582 9.89 -25.59 14.70
N ASP A 583 9.13 -24.49 14.70
CA ASP A 583 8.07 -24.26 13.71
C ASP A 583 8.63 -24.17 12.29
N ASP A 584 9.80 -23.55 12.12
CA ASP A 584 10.51 -23.51 10.84
C ASP A 584 10.95 -24.91 10.38
N THR A 585 11.47 -25.75 11.30
CA THR A 585 11.88 -27.12 10.94
C THR A 585 10.67 -27.99 10.62
N VAL A 586 9.59 -27.90 11.40
CA VAL A 586 8.32 -28.59 11.12
C VAL A 586 7.76 -28.14 9.77
N SER A 587 7.74 -26.84 9.51
CA SER A 587 7.28 -26.29 8.22
C SER A 587 8.15 -26.74 7.04
N LYS A 588 9.46 -26.89 7.22
CA LYS A 588 10.36 -27.47 6.21
C LYS A 588 10.05 -28.95 5.97
N LEU A 589 9.84 -29.73 7.03
CA LEU A 589 9.49 -31.15 6.92
C LEU A 589 8.11 -31.34 6.27
N GLU A 590 7.13 -30.51 6.60
CA GLU A 590 5.79 -30.57 6.00
C GLU A 590 5.84 -30.24 4.50
N ARG A 591 6.61 -29.21 4.11
CA ARG A 591 6.87 -28.91 2.71
C ARG A 591 7.55 -30.08 1.99
N GLN A 592 8.57 -30.69 2.59
CA GLN A 592 9.22 -31.87 2.03
C GLN A 592 8.24 -33.05 1.90
N ARG A 593 7.37 -33.29 2.89
CA ARG A 593 6.34 -34.33 2.83
C ARG A 593 5.38 -34.10 1.66
N ILE A 594 4.89 -32.88 1.50
CA ILE A 594 3.96 -32.52 0.41
C ILE A 594 4.64 -32.68 -0.96
N ILE A 595 5.89 -32.24 -1.11
CA ILE A 595 6.66 -32.40 -2.36
C ILE A 595 6.86 -33.88 -2.68
N LEU A 596 7.26 -34.70 -1.70
CA LEU A 596 7.42 -36.14 -1.88
C LEU A 596 6.10 -36.83 -2.22
N GLU A 597 5.00 -36.46 -1.56
CA GLU A 597 3.67 -37.02 -1.83
C GLU A 597 3.18 -36.65 -3.24
N ALA A 598 3.41 -35.41 -3.68
CA ALA A 598 3.10 -34.98 -5.04
C ALA A 598 3.92 -35.74 -6.07
N ALA A 599 5.25 -35.83 -5.89
CA ALA A 599 6.13 -36.60 -6.77
C ALA A 599 5.74 -38.09 -6.83
N MET A 600 5.34 -38.68 -5.69
CA MET A 600 4.84 -40.06 -5.66
C MET A 600 3.51 -40.22 -6.41
N LYS A 601 2.58 -39.26 -6.29
CA LYS A 601 1.32 -39.27 -7.04
C LYS A 601 1.54 -39.11 -8.54
N GLU A 602 2.40 -38.19 -8.96
CA GLU A 602 2.78 -38.00 -10.37
C GLU A 602 3.41 -39.26 -10.94
N ARG A 603 4.38 -39.86 -10.22
CA ARG A 603 5.02 -41.09 -10.67
C ARG A 603 4.03 -42.25 -10.78
N LYS A 604 3.06 -42.32 -9.87
CA LYS A 604 1.98 -43.33 -9.94
C LYS A 604 1.09 -43.11 -11.18
N LEU A 605 0.66 -41.88 -11.44
CA LEU A 605 -0.14 -41.55 -12.62
C LEU A 605 0.62 -41.84 -13.92
N GLU A 606 1.93 -41.56 -13.96
CA GLU A 606 2.78 -41.89 -15.10
C GLU A 606 2.88 -43.41 -15.33
N ILE A 607 3.09 -44.19 -14.25
CA ILE A 607 3.10 -45.66 -14.33
C ILE A 607 1.75 -46.20 -14.78
N ASP A 608 0.64 -45.64 -14.29
CA ASP A 608 -0.71 -46.04 -14.66
C ASP A 608 -1.00 -45.70 -16.14
N ALA A 609 -0.59 -44.52 -16.62
CA ALA A 609 -0.69 -44.15 -18.04
C ALA A 609 0.17 -45.06 -18.94
N GLN A 610 1.40 -45.38 -18.52
CA GLN A 610 2.25 -46.34 -19.24
C GLN A 610 1.62 -47.74 -19.26
N ARG A 611 1.02 -48.18 -18.15
CA ARG A 611 0.28 -49.45 -18.08
C ARG A 611 -0.92 -49.45 -19.02
N GLU A 612 -1.72 -48.38 -19.06
CA GLU A 612 -2.85 -48.26 -19.98
C GLU A 612 -2.40 -48.27 -21.45
N MET A 613 -1.32 -47.56 -21.77
CA MET A 613 -0.72 -47.61 -23.11
C MET A 613 -0.30 -49.03 -23.48
N LEU A 614 0.33 -49.78 -22.57
CA LEU A 614 0.73 -51.17 -22.80
C LEU A 614 -0.48 -52.09 -22.98
N ILE A 615 -1.55 -51.88 -22.21
CA ILE A 615 -2.83 -52.60 -22.38
C ILE A 615 -3.43 -52.30 -23.76
N GLY A 616 -3.40 -51.03 -24.19
CA GLY A 616 -3.81 -50.61 -25.52
C GLY A 616 -3.01 -51.30 -26.62
N LYS A 617 -1.67 -51.27 -26.55
CA LYS A 617 -0.79 -51.98 -27.50
C LYS A 617 -1.04 -53.49 -27.51
N LYS A 618 -1.28 -54.11 -26.35
CA LYS A 618 -1.63 -55.54 -26.28
C LYS A 618 -2.94 -55.81 -27.02
N ARG A 619 -3.94 -54.94 -26.87
CA ARG A 619 -5.23 -55.07 -27.57
C ARG A 619 -5.06 -54.93 -29.08
N THR A 620 -4.35 -53.92 -29.57
CA THR A 620 -4.12 -53.75 -31.01
C THR A 620 -3.36 -54.94 -31.60
N LEU A 621 -2.32 -55.43 -30.92
CA LEU A 621 -1.60 -56.65 -31.34
C LEU A 621 -2.49 -57.89 -31.35
N MET A 622 -3.44 -58.01 -30.40
CA MET A 622 -4.42 -59.11 -30.42
C MET A 622 -5.39 -58.99 -31.60
N GLU A 623 -5.80 -57.78 -31.96
CA GLU A 623 -6.64 -57.50 -33.13
C GLU A 623 -5.88 -57.81 -34.43
N GLU A 624 -4.63 -57.35 -34.56
CA GLU A 624 -3.74 -57.68 -35.68
C GLU A 624 -3.51 -59.18 -35.82
N ARG A 625 -3.21 -59.88 -34.71
CA ARG A 625 -3.09 -61.34 -34.70
C ARG A 625 -4.36 -62.01 -35.21
N SER A 626 -5.53 -61.49 -34.83
CA SER A 626 -6.82 -62.01 -35.28
C SER A 626 -7.06 -61.74 -36.77
N MET A 627 -6.66 -60.56 -37.25
CA MET A 627 -6.67 -60.20 -38.68
C MET A 627 -5.75 -61.10 -39.50
N PHE A 628 -4.50 -61.30 -39.07
CA PHE A 628 -3.57 -62.20 -39.74
C PHE A 628 -4.07 -63.64 -39.76
N LYS A 629 -4.66 -64.12 -38.65
CA LYS A 629 -5.28 -65.43 -38.60
C LYS A 629 -6.39 -65.56 -39.65
N ARG A 630 -7.26 -64.55 -39.78
CA ARG A 630 -8.31 -64.51 -40.81
C ARG A 630 -7.74 -64.47 -42.23
N SER A 631 -6.67 -63.71 -42.45
CA SER A 631 -5.96 -63.67 -43.74
C SER A 631 -5.32 -65.00 -44.09
N ILE A 632 -4.73 -65.70 -43.11
CA ILE A 632 -4.17 -67.05 -43.29
C ILE A 632 -5.30 -68.03 -43.62
N GLU A 633 -6.43 -67.99 -42.90
CA GLU A 633 -7.60 -68.82 -43.21
C GLU A 633 -8.14 -68.56 -44.63
N TYR A 634 -8.20 -67.29 -45.04
CA TYR A 634 -8.56 -66.90 -46.41
C TYR A 634 -7.56 -67.43 -47.45
N LEU A 635 -6.26 -67.25 -47.23
CA LEU A 635 -5.22 -67.77 -48.13
C LEU A 635 -5.26 -69.30 -48.20
N HIS A 636 -5.51 -69.98 -47.09
CA HIS A 636 -5.65 -71.43 -47.05
C HIS A 636 -6.88 -71.89 -47.85
N MET A 637 -8.02 -71.19 -47.72
CA MET A 637 -9.20 -71.40 -48.57
C MET A 637 -8.87 -71.16 -50.05
N ARG A 638 -8.13 -70.08 -50.37
CA ARG A 638 -7.74 -69.74 -51.73
C ARG A 638 -6.78 -70.78 -52.34
N ILE A 639 -5.83 -71.28 -51.55
CA ILE A 639 -4.94 -72.37 -51.97
C ILE A 639 -5.76 -73.62 -52.25
N LYS A 640 -6.71 -74.01 -51.39
CA LYS A 640 -7.63 -75.14 -51.66
C LYS A 640 -8.41 -74.94 -52.97
N GLN A 641 -8.91 -73.74 -53.23
CA GLN A 641 -9.58 -73.41 -54.49
C GLN A 641 -8.65 -73.54 -55.70
N ILE A 642 -7.41 -73.04 -55.61
CA ILE A 642 -6.43 -73.13 -56.69
C ILE A 642 -5.97 -74.57 -56.91
N GLN A 643 -5.77 -75.36 -55.85
CA GLN A 643 -5.47 -76.79 -55.96
C GLN A 643 -6.60 -77.55 -56.64
N SER A 644 -7.85 -77.28 -56.26
CA SER A 644 -9.03 -77.86 -56.91
C SER A 644 -9.14 -77.41 -58.38
N LYS A 645 -8.85 -76.14 -58.68
CA LYS A 645 -8.79 -75.63 -60.06
C LYS A 645 -7.63 -76.23 -60.86
N TYR A 646 -6.46 -76.43 -60.27
CA TYR A 646 -5.31 -77.06 -60.92
C TYR A 646 -5.59 -78.52 -61.26
N PHE A 647 -6.21 -79.27 -60.34
CA PHE A 647 -6.72 -80.61 -60.63
C PHE A 647 -7.73 -80.58 -61.78
N LEU A 648 -8.68 -79.65 -61.73
CA LEU A 648 -9.68 -79.48 -62.80
C LEU A 648 -9.05 -79.04 -64.13
N SER A 649 -8.02 -78.17 -64.10
CA SER A 649 -7.30 -77.67 -65.27
C SER A 649 -6.38 -78.74 -65.88
N MET A 650 -5.82 -79.64 -65.07
CA MET A 650 -5.17 -80.85 -65.59
C MET A 650 -6.16 -81.82 -66.20
N ASP A 651 -7.38 -81.93 -65.65
CA ASP A 651 -8.47 -82.68 -66.30
C ASP A 651 -8.98 -82.01 -67.59
N LEU A 652 -8.95 -80.66 -67.66
CA LEU A 652 -9.41 -79.85 -68.80
C LEU A 652 -8.35 -79.63 -69.89
N LEU A 653 -7.07 -79.93 -69.66
CA LEU A 653 -6.00 -79.71 -70.63
C LEU A 653 -6.10 -80.62 -71.88
N GLY A 654 -7.07 -81.53 -71.89
CA GLY A 654 -7.38 -82.37 -73.04
C GLY A 654 -6.30 -83.39 -73.35
N LYS A 655 -6.71 -84.44 -74.02
CA LYS A 655 -5.81 -85.41 -74.66
C LYS A 655 -5.88 -85.14 -76.17
N ASP A 656 -4.76 -85.25 -76.86
CA ASP A 656 -4.77 -85.29 -78.33
C ASP A 656 -5.33 -86.65 -78.83
N GLU A 657 -5.56 -86.80 -80.14
CA GLU A 657 -6.13 -87.98 -80.82
C GLU A 657 -5.37 -89.31 -80.56
N SER A 658 -4.25 -89.29 -79.82
CA SER A 658 -3.52 -90.47 -79.34
C SER A 658 -3.42 -90.61 -77.81
N GLY A 659 -4.20 -89.85 -77.03
CA GLY A 659 -4.40 -90.13 -75.60
C GLY A 659 -3.31 -89.64 -74.64
N GLU A 660 -2.28 -88.92 -75.10
CA GLU A 660 -1.28 -88.25 -74.24
C GLU A 660 -1.60 -86.76 -74.02
N SER A 661 -1.24 -86.26 -72.83
CA SER A 661 -1.44 -84.87 -72.41
C SER A 661 -0.43 -83.92 -73.08
N LEU A 662 -0.91 -82.83 -73.69
CA LEU A 662 -0.08 -81.84 -74.38
C LEU A 662 0.98 -81.20 -73.46
N SER A 663 2.23 -81.11 -73.95
CA SER A 663 3.43 -80.77 -73.18
C SER A 663 3.93 -79.31 -73.37
N VAL A 664 4.52 -78.77 -72.30
CA VAL A 664 5.00 -77.38 -72.04
C VAL A 664 6.03 -76.83 -73.06
N ALA A 665 6.53 -77.65 -73.98
CA ALA A 665 7.54 -77.26 -74.96
C ALA A 665 7.02 -76.26 -76.01
N HIS A 666 5.74 -76.34 -76.40
CA HIS A 666 5.13 -75.44 -77.38
C HIS A 666 5.01 -74.00 -76.84
N PHE A 667 4.62 -73.85 -75.57
CA PHE A 667 4.51 -72.56 -74.90
C PHE A 667 5.88 -71.90 -74.61
N LYS A 668 6.95 -72.69 -74.49
CA LYS A 668 8.31 -72.18 -74.23
C LYS A 668 8.90 -71.40 -75.40
N ILE A 669 8.52 -71.74 -76.63
CA ILE A 669 8.96 -71.04 -77.85
C ILE A 669 8.24 -69.70 -77.99
N GLN A 670 6.95 -69.65 -77.63
CA GLN A 670 6.15 -68.43 -77.64
C GLN A 670 6.56 -67.44 -76.51
N LEU A 671 6.85 -67.95 -75.31
CA LEU A 671 7.33 -67.14 -74.17
C LEU A 671 8.70 -66.48 -74.42
N ALA A 672 9.55 -67.08 -75.28
CA ALA A 672 10.85 -66.52 -75.59
C ALA A 672 10.76 -65.28 -76.51
N GLN A 673 9.73 -65.20 -77.36
CA GLN A 673 9.48 -64.05 -78.23
C GLN A 673 8.89 -62.86 -77.44
N GLU A 674 7.91 -63.08 -76.56
CA GLU A 674 7.35 -62.03 -75.70
C GLU A 674 8.39 -61.41 -74.75
N LYS A 675 9.38 -62.19 -74.29
CA LYS A 675 10.44 -61.69 -73.40
C LYS A 675 11.31 -60.62 -74.05
N TYR A 676 11.54 -60.70 -75.36
CA TYR A 676 12.34 -59.72 -76.09
C TYR A 676 11.59 -58.40 -76.30
N GLU A 677 10.29 -58.48 -76.59
CA GLU A 677 9.42 -57.30 -76.75
C GLU A 677 9.27 -56.53 -75.43
N LEU A 678 9.14 -57.23 -74.31
CA LEU A 678 9.10 -56.63 -72.97
C LEU A 678 10.41 -55.94 -72.55
N GLN A 679 11.56 -56.35 -73.10
CA GLN A 679 12.84 -55.74 -72.77
C GLN A 679 13.00 -54.35 -73.44
N ILE A 680 12.52 -54.20 -74.67
CA ILE A 680 12.47 -52.90 -75.37
C ILE A 680 11.50 -51.93 -74.67
N GLU A 681 10.40 -52.44 -74.14
CA GLU A 681 9.45 -51.65 -73.36
C GLU A 681 10.05 -51.24 -71.99
N GLY A 682 10.86 -52.10 -71.38
CA GLY A 682 11.64 -51.82 -70.17
C GLY A 682 12.62 -50.65 -70.35
N ASP A 683 13.42 -50.64 -71.41
CA ASP A 683 14.40 -49.57 -71.68
C ASP A 683 13.71 -48.20 -71.86
N ASN A 684 12.52 -48.17 -72.49
CA ASN A 684 11.72 -46.96 -72.65
C ASN A 684 11.12 -46.46 -71.32
N LEU A 685 10.74 -47.37 -70.43
CA LEU A 685 10.28 -47.02 -69.09
C LEU A 685 11.43 -46.49 -68.22
N GLU A 686 12.62 -47.06 -68.36
CA GLU A 686 13.82 -46.61 -67.64
C GLU A 686 14.25 -45.20 -68.07
N ALA A 687 14.12 -44.86 -69.35
CA ALA A 687 14.28 -43.49 -69.83
C ALA A 687 13.26 -42.51 -69.21
N LYS A 688 12.00 -42.94 -69.03
CA LYS A 688 10.97 -42.15 -68.32
C LYS A 688 11.26 -42.01 -66.84
N ILE A 689 11.75 -43.06 -66.18
CA ILE A 689 12.15 -43.04 -64.77
C ILE A 689 13.26 -42.01 -64.56
N ASN A 690 14.29 -42.02 -65.39
CA ASN A 690 15.39 -41.04 -65.29
C ASN A 690 14.91 -39.58 -65.46
N LYS A 691 13.90 -39.34 -66.30
CA LYS A 691 13.29 -38.00 -66.43
C LYS A 691 12.53 -37.61 -65.17
N ILE A 692 11.73 -38.53 -64.64
CA ILE A 692 10.96 -38.35 -63.41
C ILE A 692 11.90 -38.17 -62.20
N GLU A 693 13.03 -38.88 -62.14
CA GLU A 693 14.03 -38.73 -61.07
C GLU A 693 14.67 -37.33 -61.09
N LYS A 694 14.98 -36.79 -62.28
CA LYS A 694 15.45 -35.40 -62.39
C LYS A 694 14.38 -34.39 -61.99
N GLU A 695 13.12 -34.65 -62.33
CA GLU A 695 11.98 -33.84 -61.88
C GLU A 695 11.78 -33.93 -60.36
N ILE A 696 11.93 -35.12 -59.76
CA ILE A 696 11.91 -35.34 -58.30
C ILE A 696 13.05 -34.58 -57.64
N GLN A 697 14.25 -34.62 -58.18
CA GLN A 697 15.40 -33.91 -57.62
C GLN A 697 15.21 -32.38 -57.71
N ALA A 698 14.62 -31.88 -58.80
CA ALA A 698 14.23 -30.48 -58.93
C ALA A 698 13.11 -30.09 -57.95
N MET A 699 12.12 -30.96 -57.74
CA MET A 699 11.06 -30.78 -56.73
C MET A 699 11.63 -30.83 -55.31
N GLU A 700 12.59 -31.70 -55.03
CA GLU A 700 13.23 -31.81 -53.72
C GLU A 700 14.05 -30.56 -53.41
N ASN A 701 14.75 -30.00 -54.41
CA ASN A 701 15.49 -28.74 -54.27
C ASN A 701 14.56 -27.54 -54.06
N THR A 702 13.42 -27.48 -54.77
CA THR A 702 12.40 -26.44 -54.55
C THR A 702 11.71 -26.60 -53.20
N LEU A 703 11.46 -27.82 -52.75
CA LEU A 703 10.91 -28.10 -51.43
C LEU A 703 11.88 -27.75 -50.31
N LYS A 704 13.19 -27.97 -50.48
CA LYS A 704 14.22 -27.52 -49.53
C LYS A 704 14.30 -26.00 -49.44
N LEU A 705 14.26 -25.30 -50.58
CA LEU A 705 14.18 -23.83 -50.62
C LEU A 705 12.93 -23.32 -49.92
N LEU A 706 11.77 -23.90 -50.21
CA LEU A 706 10.48 -23.53 -49.62
C LEU A 706 10.43 -23.85 -48.13
N THR A 707 11.01 -24.97 -47.70
CA THR A 707 11.09 -25.34 -46.28
C THR A 707 12.01 -24.39 -45.52
N SER A 708 13.17 -24.04 -46.09
CA SER A 708 14.07 -23.06 -45.47
C SER A 708 13.47 -21.66 -45.44
N ALA A 709 12.75 -21.25 -46.49
CA ALA A 709 12.03 -19.99 -46.51
C ALA A 709 10.91 -20.00 -45.46
N ASN A 710 10.09 -21.05 -45.40
CA ASN A 710 9.04 -21.21 -44.40
C ASN A 710 9.58 -21.25 -42.96
N GLU A 711 10.74 -21.87 -42.74
CA GLU A 711 11.39 -21.88 -41.42
C GLU A 711 11.89 -20.49 -41.06
N ASN A 712 12.42 -19.72 -42.01
CA ASN A 712 12.78 -18.32 -41.81
C ASN A 712 11.53 -17.44 -41.60
N TYR A 713 10.44 -17.64 -42.34
CA TYR A 713 9.14 -16.99 -42.08
C TYR A 713 8.64 -17.32 -40.68
N LYS A 714 8.72 -18.59 -40.28
CA LYS A 714 8.33 -19.02 -38.95
C LYS A 714 9.16 -18.27 -37.92
N ILE A 715 10.48 -18.28 -38.01
CA ILE A 715 11.38 -17.58 -37.07
C ILE A 715 11.16 -16.06 -37.08
N SER A 716 10.96 -15.43 -38.24
CA SER A 716 10.69 -13.97 -38.34
C SER A 716 9.28 -13.59 -37.88
N LEU A 717 8.31 -14.51 -37.91
CA LEU A 717 6.98 -14.36 -37.31
C LEU A 717 6.95 -14.82 -35.84
N GLU A 718 7.93 -15.62 -35.41
CA GLU A 718 8.18 -16.02 -34.02
C GLU A 718 8.94 -14.89 -33.32
N THR A 719 8.25 -13.75 -33.19
CA THR A 719 8.57 -12.73 -32.21
C THR A 719 7.53 -12.84 -31.12
N MET A 720 7.75 -13.73 -30.16
CA MET A 720 7.38 -13.63 -28.75
C MET A 720 8.16 -14.72 -28.00
N ASP A 721 9.24 -14.33 -27.34
CA ASP A 721 9.81 -15.16 -26.27
C ASP A 721 8.79 -15.17 -25.12
N GLY A 722 8.57 -16.33 -24.49
CA GLY A 722 7.52 -16.51 -23.48
C GLY A 722 7.65 -15.61 -22.24
N ASP A 723 8.81 -14.99 -22.04
CA ASP A 723 9.18 -14.20 -20.86
C ASP A 723 9.20 -12.67 -21.09
N ASP A 724 8.80 -12.18 -22.26
CA ASP A 724 8.75 -10.74 -22.56
C ASP A 724 7.60 -10.06 -21.74
N PRO A 725 7.80 -8.89 -21.09
CA PRO A 725 6.75 -8.22 -20.31
C PRO A 725 5.46 -7.94 -21.09
N GLU A 726 5.53 -7.82 -22.41
CA GLU A 726 4.34 -7.72 -23.28
C GLU A 726 3.54 -9.02 -23.34
N MET A 727 4.16 -10.21 -23.26
CA MET A 727 3.46 -11.49 -23.24
C MET A 727 2.81 -11.75 -21.87
N VAL A 728 3.45 -11.33 -20.77
CA VAL A 728 2.84 -11.37 -19.43
C VAL A 728 1.66 -10.39 -19.34
N GLU A 729 1.80 -9.18 -19.90
CA GLU A 729 0.72 -8.21 -19.96
C GLU A 729 -0.40 -8.67 -20.92
N LYS A 730 -0.06 -9.33 -22.02
CA LYS A 730 -1.01 -10.00 -22.92
C LYS A 730 -1.72 -11.15 -22.20
N GLU A 731 -1.04 -12.02 -21.45
CA GLU A 731 -1.69 -13.07 -20.65
C GLU A 731 -2.62 -12.47 -19.60
N ARG A 732 -2.22 -11.36 -18.97
CA ARG A 732 -3.06 -10.65 -18.00
C ARG A 732 -4.29 -10.02 -18.67
N LEU A 733 -4.11 -9.42 -19.85
CA LEU A 733 -5.18 -8.86 -20.66
C LEU A 733 -6.07 -9.96 -21.24
N GLU A 734 -5.52 -11.11 -21.61
CA GLU A 734 -6.25 -12.29 -22.09
C GLU A 734 -7.05 -12.90 -20.95
N LYS A 735 -6.50 -13.03 -19.74
CA LYS A 735 -7.27 -13.43 -18.54
C LYS A 735 -8.45 -12.49 -18.30
N LYS A 736 -8.21 -11.18 -18.34
CA LYS A 736 -9.28 -10.18 -18.23
C LYS A 736 -10.29 -10.24 -19.38
N TYR A 737 -9.82 -10.48 -20.60
CA TYR A 737 -10.68 -10.65 -21.78
C TYR A 737 -11.53 -11.92 -21.65
N TYR A 738 -10.97 -13.03 -21.19
CA TYR A 738 -11.69 -14.28 -20.96
C TYR A 738 -12.69 -14.16 -19.81
N GLU A 739 -12.35 -13.45 -18.73
CA GLU A 739 -13.29 -13.10 -17.66
C GLU A 739 -14.43 -12.22 -18.17
N ALA A 740 -14.12 -11.15 -18.91
CA ALA A 740 -15.13 -10.28 -19.52
C ALA A 740 -15.98 -11.02 -20.56
N ARG A 741 -15.37 -11.91 -21.36
CA ARG A 741 -16.08 -12.75 -22.34
C ARG A 741 -16.95 -13.80 -21.65
N LYS A 742 -16.53 -14.32 -20.49
CA LYS A 742 -17.35 -15.21 -19.66
C LYS A 742 -18.57 -14.46 -19.12
N LEU A 743 -18.39 -13.25 -18.59
CA LEU A 743 -19.50 -12.38 -18.17
C LEU A 743 -20.43 -12.03 -19.34
N ILE A 744 -19.89 -11.61 -20.48
CA ILE A 744 -20.68 -11.33 -21.69
C ILE A 744 -21.40 -12.59 -22.18
N LYS A 745 -20.80 -13.77 -22.02
CA LYS A 745 -21.44 -15.04 -22.38
C LYS A 745 -22.55 -15.39 -21.40
N GLU A 746 -22.33 -15.21 -20.10
CA GLU A 746 -23.38 -15.36 -19.08
C GLU A 746 -24.54 -14.39 -19.33
N ASP A 747 -24.25 -13.12 -19.62
CA ASP A 747 -25.25 -12.11 -20.00
C ASP A 747 -25.92 -12.43 -21.33
N SER A 748 -25.18 -12.96 -22.32
CA SER A 748 -25.73 -13.39 -23.61
C SER A 748 -26.63 -14.62 -23.45
N ASP A 749 -26.24 -15.58 -22.60
CA ASP A 749 -27.02 -16.77 -22.30
C ASP A 749 -28.30 -16.39 -21.54
N LEU A 750 -28.21 -15.41 -20.64
CA LEU A 750 -29.35 -14.82 -19.93
C LEU A 750 -30.24 -13.99 -20.87
N LEU A 751 -29.65 -13.28 -21.84
CA LEU A 751 -30.40 -12.56 -22.87
C LEU A 751 -31.06 -13.53 -23.85
N ILE A 752 -30.44 -14.67 -24.16
CA ILE A 752 -31.03 -15.73 -24.97
C ILE A 752 -32.16 -16.42 -24.21
N SER A 753 -32.01 -16.67 -22.91
CA SER A 753 -33.09 -17.26 -22.10
C SER A 753 -34.28 -16.31 -21.99
N VAL A 754 -34.03 -15.01 -21.74
CA VAL A 754 -35.07 -13.97 -21.72
C VAL A 754 -35.71 -13.79 -23.11
N LYS A 755 -34.93 -13.84 -24.20
CA LYS A 755 -35.48 -13.80 -25.56
C LYS A 755 -36.35 -15.01 -25.87
N LYS A 756 -35.94 -16.21 -25.45
CA LYS A 756 -36.77 -17.41 -25.58
C LYS A 756 -38.04 -17.28 -24.75
N GLU A 757 -37.96 -16.74 -23.54
CA GLU A 757 -39.13 -16.49 -22.70
C GLU A 757 -40.08 -15.48 -23.37
N ILE A 758 -39.54 -14.39 -23.94
CA ILE A 758 -40.30 -13.42 -24.73
C ILE A 758 -40.90 -14.09 -25.97
N GLU A 759 -40.18 -14.94 -26.71
CA GLU A 759 -40.72 -15.69 -27.86
C GLU A 759 -41.83 -16.67 -27.45
N THR A 760 -41.68 -17.35 -26.31
CA THR A 760 -42.74 -18.20 -25.75
C THR A 760 -43.96 -17.38 -25.34
N LEU A 761 -43.78 -16.21 -24.72
CA LEU A 761 -44.87 -15.30 -24.37
C LEU A 761 -45.50 -14.67 -25.61
N MET A 762 -44.73 -14.36 -26.66
CA MET A 762 -45.24 -13.84 -27.93
C MET A 762 -46.03 -14.89 -28.70
N SER A 763 -45.57 -16.14 -28.72
CA SER A 763 -46.30 -17.25 -29.32
C SER A 763 -47.56 -17.58 -28.53
N GLU A 764 -47.52 -17.56 -27.19
CA GLU A 764 -48.71 -17.74 -26.36
C GLU A 764 -49.69 -16.58 -26.52
N THR A 765 -49.20 -15.33 -26.62
CA THR A 765 -50.05 -14.17 -26.91
C THR A 765 -50.66 -14.25 -28.31
N SER A 766 -49.91 -14.75 -29.30
CA SER A 766 -50.43 -14.94 -30.66
C SER A 766 -51.47 -16.05 -30.68
N ARG A 767 -51.24 -17.15 -29.95
CA ARG A 767 -52.21 -18.23 -29.75
C ARG A 767 -53.48 -17.73 -29.07
N ILE A 768 -53.37 -16.91 -28.02
CA ILE A 768 -54.52 -16.28 -27.36
C ILE A 768 -55.24 -15.33 -28.33
N LYS A 769 -54.52 -14.58 -29.17
CA LYS A 769 -55.14 -13.73 -30.20
C LYS A 769 -55.86 -14.53 -31.29
N GLU A 770 -55.30 -15.66 -31.70
CA GLU A 770 -55.95 -16.59 -32.64
C GLU A 770 -57.20 -17.18 -32.02
N ILE A 771 -57.11 -17.70 -30.79
CA ILE A 771 -58.28 -18.20 -30.03
C ILE A 771 -59.33 -17.10 -29.85
N ALA A 772 -58.93 -15.86 -29.58
CA ALA A 772 -59.86 -14.73 -29.46
C ALA A 772 -60.54 -14.39 -30.79
N LYS A 773 -59.82 -14.47 -31.92
CA LYS A 773 -60.40 -14.31 -33.24
C LYS A 773 -61.34 -15.46 -33.61
N GLU A 774 -60.95 -16.69 -33.31
CA GLU A 774 -61.79 -17.88 -33.50
C GLU A 774 -63.08 -17.74 -32.68
N LEU A 775 -62.98 -17.35 -31.40
CA LEU A 775 -64.15 -17.06 -30.56
C LEU A 775 -64.98 -15.89 -31.10
N GLU A 776 -64.38 -14.86 -31.67
CA GLU A 776 -65.09 -13.74 -32.27
C GLU A 776 -65.81 -14.14 -33.57
N GLU A 777 -65.20 -15.02 -34.37
CA GLU A 777 -65.80 -15.62 -35.57
C GLU A 777 -66.92 -16.59 -35.20
N GLU A 778 -66.73 -17.43 -34.19
CA GLU A 778 -67.77 -18.29 -33.61
C GLU A 778 -68.92 -17.45 -33.06
N TRP A 779 -68.63 -16.36 -32.35
CA TRP A 779 -69.64 -15.44 -31.83
C TRP A 779 -70.41 -14.78 -32.97
N LYS A 780 -69.74 -14.27 -34.02
CA LYS A 780 -70.39 -13.72 -35.22
C LYS A 780 -71.21 -14.77 -35.96
N GLN A 781 -70.76 -16.02 -35.98
CA GLN A 781 -71.50 -17.12 -36.59
C GLN A 781 -72.75 -17.45 -35.76
N LYS A 782 -72.64 -17.48 -34.43
CA LYS A 782 -73.78 -17.65 -33.52
C LYS A 782 -74.77 -16.50 -33.62
N GLU A 783 -74.31 -15.26 -33.74
CA GLU A 783 -75.15 -14.08 -33.95
C GLU A 783 -75.88 -14.14 -35.31
N LYS A 784 -75.21 -14.62 -36.36
CA LYS A 784 -75.87 -14.89 -37.66
C LYS A 784 -76.90 -15.99 -37.56
N GLU A 785 -76.58 -17.10 -36.88
CA GLU A 785 -77.49 -18.21 -36.62
C GLU A 785 -78.71 -17.73 -35.82
N GLU A 786 -78.51 -16.91 -34.79
CA GLU A 786 -79.58 -16.28 -34.01
C GLU A 786 -80.46 -15.41 -34.91
N SER A 787 -79.88 -14.52 -35.72
CA SER A 787 -80.64 -13.69 -36.66
C SER A 787 -81.42 -14.51 -37.69
N PHE A 788 -80.87 -15.66 -38.11
CA PHE A 788 -81.51 -16.58 -39.04
C PHE A 788 -82.67 -17.31 -38.38
N LEU A 789 -82.46 -17.83 -37.16
CA LEU A 789 -83.49 -18.47 -36.35
C LEU A 789 -84.61 -17.49 -36.01
N GLU A 790 -84.30 -16.23 -35.71
CA GLU A 790 -85.29 -15.20 -35.43
C GLU A 790 -86.15 -14.89 -36.67
N LYS A 791 -85.53 -14.85 -37.86
CA LYS A 791 -86.26 -14.75 -39.14
C LYS A 791 -87.10 -15.99 -39.41
N GLU A 792 -86.56 -17.19 -39.23
CA GLU A 792 -87.32 -18.43 -39.40
C GLU A 792 -88.51 -18.49 -38.45
N LEU A 793 -88.32 -18.16 -37.17
CA LEU A 793 -89.36 -18.12 -36.15
C LEU A 793 -90.45 -17.10 -36.52
N GLY A 794 -90.06 -15.92 -37.05
CA GLY A 794 -90.98 -14.97 -37.65
C GLY A 794 -91.77 -15.54 -38.84
N THR A 795 -91.13 -16.27 -39.76
CA THR A 795 -91.82 -16.91 -40.89
C THR A 795 -92.73 -18.06 -40.46
N LYS A 796 -92.33 -18.84 -39.44
CA LYS A 796 -93.14 -19.92 -38.86
C LYS A 796 -94.35 -19.33 -38.15
N TYR A 797 -94.18 -18.24 -37.41
CA TYR A 797 -95.27 -17.54 -36.75
C TYR A 797 -96.29 -16.97 -37.76
N THR A 798 -95.82 -16.38 -38.86
CA THR A 798 -96.72 -15.90 -39.92
C THR A 798 -97.42 -17.04 -40.67
N LYS A 799 -96.75 -18.17 -40.94
CA LYS A 799 -97.36 -19.38 -41.51
C LYS A 799 -98.39 -20.00 -40.55
N LEU A 800 -98.08 -20.10 -39.26
CA LEU A 800 -98.99 -20.57 -38.23
C LEU A 800 -100.25 -19.70 -38.20
N ASN A 801 -100.10 -18.37 -38.17
CA ASN A 801 -101.23 -17.43 -38.20
C ASN A 801 -102.09 -17.57 -39.46
N ARG A 802 -101.48 -17.81 -40.63
CA ARG A 802 -102.25 -18.10 -41.85
C ARG A 802 -103.00 -19.43 -41.76
N ALA A 803 -102.36 -20.48 -41.26
CA ALA A 803 -102.98 -21.80 -41.10
C ALA A 803 -104.13 -21.78 -40.08
N THR A 804 -103.97 -21.11 -38.93
CA THR A 804 -105.09 -20.92 -37.98
C THR A 804 -106.22 -20.08 -38.56
N GLN A 805 -105.91 -19.07 -39.37
CA GLN A 805 -106.95 -18.30 -40.08
C GLN A 805 -107.69 -19.14 -41.13
N ILE A 806 -107.01 -20.06 -41.83
CA ILE A 806 -107.66 -20.97 -42.78
C ILE A 806 -108.48 -22.04 -42.04
N LEU A 807 -107.93 -22.64 -40.97
CA LEU A 807 -108.63 -23.63 -40.16
C LEU A 807 -109.91 -23.03 -39.56
N THR A 808 -109.84 -21.82 -39.02
CA THR A 808 -111.02 -21.10 -38.49
C THR A 808 -112.03 -20.75 -39.60
N LYS A 809 -111.60 -20.44 -40.83
CA LYS A 809 -112.52 -20.28 -41.97
C LYS A 809 -113.22 -21.59 -42.34
N VAL A 810 -112.48 -22.69 -42.49
CA VAL A 810 -113.05 -24.00 -42.83
C VAL A 810 -113.97 -24.54 -41.74
N MET A 811 -113.61 -24.38 -40.45
CA MET A 811 -114.48 -24.73 -39.33
C MET A 811 -115.80 -23.94 -39.36
N ASN A 812 -115.72 -22.64 -39.67
CA ASN A 812 -116.91 -21.78 -39.79
C ASN A 812 -117.76 -22.10 -41.03
N GLU A 813 -117.16 -22.53 -42.15
CA GLU A 813 -117.87 -22.97 -43.35
C GLU A 813 -118.60 -24.31 -43.13
N VAL A 814 -117.96 -25.29 -42.46
CA VAL A 814 -118.59 -26.56 -42.06
C VAL A 814 -119.74 -26.31 -41.07
N GLN A 815 -119.63 -25.30 -40.20
CA GLN A 815 -120.68 -24.97 -39.24
C GLN A 815 -121.91 -24.30 -39.90
N LYS A 816 -121.76 -23.66 -41.08
CA LYS A 816 -122.84 -22.95 -41.78
C LYS A 816 -123.58 -23.74 -42.88
N CYS A 817 -123.11 -24.93 -43.27
CA CYS A 817 -123.83 -25.78 -44.24
C CYS A 817 -125.17 -26.31 -43.70
N LYS A 818 -126.23 -26.25 -44.52
CA LYS A 818 -127.63 -26.59 -44.23
C LYS A 818 -128.01 -28.00 -44.71
N GLU A 819 -127.24 -29.01 -44.35
CA GLU A 819 -127.56 -30.43 -44.62
C GLU A 819 -127.84 -31.22 -43.32
N PRO A 820 -128.60 -32.33 -43.37
CA PRO A 820 -129.09 -33.04 -42.18
C PRO A 820 -127.98 -33.54 -41.23
N LEU A 821 -128.28 -33.49 -39.93
CA LEU A 821 -127.36 -33.70 -38.78
C LEU A 821 -126.43 -34.95 -38.82
N PRO A 822 -126.82 -36.11 -39.39
CA PRO A 822 -125.93 -37.28 -39.45
C PRO A 822 -124.71 -37.05 -40.33
N TYR A 823 -124.86 -36.36 -41.47
CA TYR A 823 -123.78 -36.09 -42.41
C TYR A 823 -122.78 -35.05 -41.87
N LYS A 824 -123.28 -34.07 -41.11
CA LYS A 824 -122.44 -33.06 -40.44
C LYS A 824 -121.55 -33.67 -39.36
N LYS A 825 -122.07 -34.62 -38.56
CA LYS A 825 -121.25 -35.37 -37.59
C LYS A 825 -120.24 -36.29 -38.25
N LEU A 826 -120.55 -36.85 -39.42
CA LEU A 826 -119.63 -37.71 -40.15
C LEU A 826 -118.46 -36.90 -40.74
N ALA A 827 -118.74 -35.76 -41.39
CA ALA A 827 -117.70 -34.88 -41.94
C ALA A 827 -116.81 -34.28 -40.85
N GLN A 828 -117.36 -33.95 -39.68
CA GLN A 828 -116.60 -33.42 -38.55
C GLN A 828 -115.72 -34.49 -37.91
N LYS A 829 -116.23 -35.73 -37.78
CA LYS A 829 -115.39 -36.89 -37.40
C LYS A 829 -114.33 -37.20 -38.45
N GLU A 830 -114.60 -37.03 -39.74
CA GLU A 830 -113.62 -37.29 -40.79
C GLU A 830 -112.50 -36.24 -40.79
N ILE A 831 -112.81 -34.97 -40.53
CA ILE A 831 -111.79 -33.91 -40.32
C ILE A 831 -110.98 -34.18 -39.05
N ASP A 832 -111.61 -34.60 -37.96
CA ASP A 832 -110.90 -34.94 -36.72
C ASP A 832 -110.01 -36.18 -36.89
N ILE A 833 -110.48 -37.20 -37.62
CA ILE A 833 -109.66 -38.39 -37.97
C ILE A 833 -108.48 -37.97 -38.83
N ARG A 834 -108.68 -37.14 -39.86
CA ARG A 834 -107.59 -36.63 -40.70
C ARG A 834 -106.59 -35.79 -39.91
N MET A 835 -107.04 -34.92 -39.00
CA MET A 835 -106.15 -34.16 -38.11
C MET A 835 -105.36 -35.06 -37.16
N MET A 836 -105.96 -36.17 -36.68
CA MET A 836 -105.28 -37.13 -35.82
C MET A 836 -104.27 -37.98 -36.61
N GLU A 837 -104.60 -38.36 -37.84
CA GLU A 837 -103.69 -39.04 -38.76
C GLU A 837 -102.49 -38.15 -39.12
N GLU A 838 -102.71 -36.89 -39.50
CA GLU A 838 -101.64 -35.93 -39.78
C GLU A 838 -100.78 -35.62 -38.55
N ARG A 839 -101.38 -35.55 -37.35
CA ARG A 839 -100.62 -35.41 -36.10
C ARG A 839 -99.72 -36.62 -35.85
N ASN A 840 -100.26 -37.84 -36.01
CA ASN A 840 -99.49 -39.06 -35.84
C ASN A 840 -98.36 -39.14 -36.88
N GLU A 841 -98.61 -38.74 -38.13
CA GLU A 841 -97.60 -38.72 -39.19
C GLU A 841 -96.51 -37.68 -38.90
N CYS A 842 -96.87 -36.50 -38.41
CA CYS A 842 -95.91 -35.46 -38.00
C CYS A 842 -95.04 -35.90 -36.82
N VAL A 843 -95.61 -36.57 -35.81
CA VAL A 843 -94.83 -37.13 -34.69
C VAL A 843 -93.89 -38.23 -35.17
N LEU A 844 -94.35 -39.12 -36.07
CA LEU A 844 -93.49 -40.14 -36.68
C LEU A 844 -92.37 -39.52 -37.53
N GLN A 845 -92.62 -38.40 -38.20
CA GLN A 845 -91.61 -37.67 -38.94
C GLN A 845 -90.59 -36.98 -38.02
N GLN A 846 -91.03 -36.36 -36.92
CA GLN A 846 -90.11 -35.81 -35.90
C GLN A 846 -89.26 -36.90 -35.24
N LEU A 847 -89.84 -38.08 -34.96
CA LEU A 847 -89.08 -39.23 -34.48
C LEU A 847 -88.06 -39.71 -35.52
N SER A 848 -88.39 -39.64 -36.83
CA SER A 848 -87.46 -39.98 -37.90
C SER A 848 -86.28 -38.99 -37.97
N GLU A 849 -86.54 -37.70 -37.86
CA GLU A 849 -85.51 -36.65 -37.80
C GLU A 849 -84.64 -36.79 -36.55
N LEU A 850 -85.24 -37.14 -35.41
CA LEU A 850 -84.50 -37.42 -34.17
C LEU A 850 -83.54 -38.61 -34.34
N THR A 851 -83.96 -39.68 -35.02
CA THR A 851 -83.06 -40.80 -35.34
C THR A 851 -81.97 -40.48 -36.37
N VAL A 852 -82.16 -39.47 -37.23
CA VAL A 852 -81.13 -39.01 -38.18
C VAL A 852 -80.13 -38.08 -37.50
N ASN A 853 -80.61 -37.17 -36.67
CA ASN A 853 -79.77 -36.17 -35.99
C ASN A 853 -79.00 -36.75 -34.79
N TYR A 854 -79.56 -37.75 -34.11
CA TYR A 854 -78.95 -38.40 -32.94
C TYR A 854 -78.86 -39.91 -33.13
N LEU A 855 -77.78 -40.38 -33.76
CA LEU A 855 -77.55 -41.80 -34.08
C LEU A 855 -77.67 -42.75 -32.88
N GLU A 856 -77.35 -42.30 -31.68
CA GLU A 856 -77.45 -43.09 -30.44
C GLU A 856 -78.89 -43.42 -30.03
N THR A 857 -79.84 -42.56 -30.39
CA THR A 857 -81.28 -42.77 -30.10
C THR A 857 -81.95 -43.71 -31.10
N LYS A 858 -81.32 -43.92 -32.27
CA LYS A 858 -81.83 -44.77 -33.36
C LYS A 858 -82.20 -46.19 -32.91
N PRO A 859 -81.35 -46.97 -32.22
CA PRO A 859 -81.74 -48.32 -31.78
C PRO A 859 -82.91 -48.30 -30.79
N ILE A 860 -83.02 -47.30 -29.92
CA ILE A 860 -84.10 -47.20 -28.92
C ILE A 860 -85.43 -46.86 -29.60
N VAL A 861 -85.43 -45.83 -30.45
CA VAL A 861 -86.63 -45.41 -31.20
C VAL A 861 -87.05 -46.50 -32.18
N CYS A 862 -86.12 -47.10 -32.93
CA CYS A 862 -86.45 -48.21 -33.82
C CYS A 862 -87.00 -49.41 -33.04
N ARG A 863 -86.49 -49.75 -31.85
CA ARG A 863 -87.04 -50.85 -31.03
C ARG A 863 -88.47 -50.57 -30.58
N TYR A 864 -88.75 -49.40 -30.00
CA TYR A 864 -90.10 -49.07 -29.54
C TYR A 864 -91.10 -48.90 -30.69
N VAL A 865 -90.65 -48.42 -31.85
CA VAL A 865 -91.51 -48.26 -33.03
C VAL A 865 -91.80 -49.62 -33.69
N THR A 866 -90.82 -50.55 -33.74
CA THR A 866 -91.09 -51.93 -34.21
C THR A 866 -91.90 -52.75 -33.21
N GLU A 867 -91.70 -52.57 -31.89
CA GLU A 867 -92.50 -53.23 -30.85
C GLU A 867 -93.99 -52.85 -30.91
N ASN A 868 -94.32 -51.61 -31.29
CA ASN A 868 -95.70 -51.12 -31.42
C ASN A 868 -96.26 -51.20 -32.85
N GLY A 869 -95.56 -51.85 -33.79
CA GLY A 869 -96.05 -52.08 -35.16
C GLY A 869 -96.15 -50.85 -36.06
N LEU A 870 -95.54 -49.72 -35.68
CA LEU A 870 -95.53 -48.48 -36.46
C LEU A 870 -94.27 -48.44 -37.37
N LYS A 871 -94.34 -47.75 -38.51
CA LYS A 871 -93.20 -47.60 -39.44
C LYS A 871 -92.79 -46.13 -39.53
N LEU A 872 -91.51 -45.84 -39.33
CA LEU A 872 -90.99 -44.47 -39.50
C LEU A 872 -90.87 -44.11 -41.01
N PRO A 873 -91.26 -42.89 -41.42
CA PRO A 873 -91.02 -42.38 -42.77
C PRO A 873 -89.52 -42.28 -43.10
N GLN A 874 -89.13 -42.54 -44.36
CA GLN A 874 -87.73 -42.41 -44.81
C GLN A 874 -87.38 -40.95 -45.14
N SER A 875 -86.44 -40.34 -44.40
CA SER A 875 -86.00 -38.96 -44.63
C SER A 875 -84.85 -38.88 -45.66
N THR A 876 -84.99 -38.01 -46.65
CA THR A 876 -84.07 -37.79 -47.78
C THR A 876 -83.14 -36.60 -47.53
N THR A 877 -81.82 -36.80 -47.46
CA THR A 877 -80.84 -35.69 -47.52
C THR A 877 -79.53 -36.07 -48.23
N THR A 878 -79.08 -35.16 -49.10
CA THR A 878 -77.99 -35.24 -50.11
C THR A 878 -76.65 -34.66 -49.61
N VAL A 879 -75.50 -35.29 -49.92
CA VAL A 879 -74.13 -34.71 -49.69
C VAL A 879 -73.19 -34.98 -50.88
N ASN A 880 -72.44 -33.96 -51.32
CA ASN A 880 -71.56 -33.91 -52.51
C ASN A 880 -70.06 -34.22 -52.20
N LYS A 881 -69.34 -34.67 -53.24
CA LYS A 881 -67.92 -35.15 -53.29
C LYS A 881 -66.93 -34.11 -53.87
N SER A 882 -65.61 -34.34 -53.69
CA SER A 882 -64.57 -34.00 -54.69
C SER A 882 -63.33 -34.93 -54.61
N ASN A 883 -62.78 -35.30 -55.79
CA ASN A 883 -61.80 -36.36 -56.08
C ASN A 883 -60.39 -35.83 -56.46
N PHE A 884 -59.36 -36.70 -56.48
CA PHE A 884 -58.20 -36.62 -57.40
C PHE A 884 -57.69 -38.04 -57.81
N THR A 885 -57.26 -38.20 -59.07
CA THR A 885 -56.83 -39.45 -59.74
C THR A 885 -55.35 -39.46 -60.12
N ILE A 886 -54.74 -40.66 -60.15
CA ILE A 886 -53.34 -41.03 -60.42
C ILE A 886 -53.18 -41.63 -61.84
N SER A 887 -51.97 -41.55 -62.43
CA SER A 887 -51.50 -42.50 -63.46
C SER A 887 -50.05 -42.96 -63.21
N THR A 888 -49.82 -44.25 -63.38
CA THR A 888 -48.58 -45.04 -63.17
C THR A 888 -48.13 -45.74 -64.47
N ILE A 889 -46.83 -46.07 -64.59
CA ILE A 889 -46.16 -47.24 -65.24
C ILE A 889 -44.63 -46.94 -65.18
N GLY A 890 -43.66 -47.81 -64.88
CA GLY A 890 -43.53 -49.22 -64.51
C GLY A 890 -42.02 -49.54 -64.43
N MET A 891 -41.54 -50.15 -63.35
CA MET A 891 -41.05 -51.55 -63.27
C MET A 891 -39.53 -51.73 -63.47
N GLU A 892 -38.82 -52.09 -62.40
CA GLU A 892 -37.95 -53.29 -62.34
C GLU A 892 -37.74 -53.69 -60.87
N THR A 893 -37.86 -54.99 -60.60
CA THR A 893 -37.82 -55.55 -59.24
C THR A 893 -37.00 -56.82 -59.19
N SER A 894 -36.50 -57.08 -57.97
CA SER A 894 -36.37 -58.40 -57.31
C SER A 894 -35.06 -59.18 -57.52
N ARG A 895 -34.46 -59.88 -56.53
CA ARG A 895 -35.02 -60.63 -55.38
C ARG A 895 -34.00 -60.65 -54.21
N SER A 896 -34.39 -60.43 -52.94
CA SER A 896 -34.86 -61.40 -51.90
C SER A 896 -33.76 -62.37 -51.39
N LYS A 897 -33.54 -62.64 -50.09
CA LYS A 897 -34.49 -63.09 -49.04
C LYS A 897 -33.89 -63.03 -47.60
N THR A 898 -34.79 -62.82 -46.62
CA THR A 898 -34.93 -63.42 -45.25
C THR A 898 -33.87 -63.19 -44.15
N SER A 899 -34.16 -63.00 -42.84
CA SER A 899 -35.40 -62.78 -42.05
C SER A 899 -35.04 -62.50 -40.56
N VAL A 900 -35.77 -61.57 -39.89
CA VAL A 900 -36.53 -61.70 -38.61
C VAL A 900 -35.76 -62.10 -37.32
N ARG A 901 -35.85 -61.43 -36.14
CA ARG A 901 -36.95 -61.09 -35.18
C ARG A 901 -36.35 -60.18 -34.07
N SER A 902 -37.02 -59.38 -33.22
CA SER A 902 -38.35 -59.44 -32.58
C SER A 902 -38.69 -58.11 -31.84
N ASP A 903 -39.96 -57.67 -31.97
CA ASP A 903 -40.98 -57.20 -30.98
C ASP A 903 -40.58 -56.33 -29.77
N SER A 904 -41.33 -55.32 -29.28
CA SER A 904 -42.78 -55.07 -29.27
C SER A 904 -43.09 -53.60 -28.88
N THR A 905 -44.26 -53.12 -29.31
CA THR A 905 -44.96 -51.93 -28.79
C THR A 905 -46.36 -52.35 -28.30
N ALA A 906 -46.83 -51.74 -27.21
CA ALA A 906 -48.24 -51.60 -26.78
C ALA A 906 -48.24 -50.74 -25.49
N ALA A 907 -49.23 -49.95 -25.08
CA ALA A 907 -50.43 -49.33 -25.65
C ALA A 907 -50.90 -48.28 -24.60
N SER A 908 -51.76 -47.35 -25.00
CA SER A 908 -52.44 -46.32 -24.19
C SER A 908 -53.46 -46.88 -23.16
N VAL A 909 -53.79 -46.12 -22.10
CA VAL A 909 -55.12 -45.53 -21.79
C VAL A 909 -55.19 -44.95 -20.34
N ILE A 910 -55.97 -43.88 -20.24
CA ILE A 910 -56.34 -42.92 -19.16
C ILE A 910 -57.19 -43.53 -18.01
N THR A 911 -57.16 -42.92 -16.80
CA THR A 911 -58.30 -42.57 -15.89
C THR A 911 -57.76 -41.99 -14.56
N LEU A 912 -57.90 -40.69 -14.29
CA LEU A 912 -58.92 -39.96 -13.49
C LEU A 912 -58.71 -39.92 -11.95
N ASP A 913 -58.57 -38.67 -11.47
CA ASP A 913 -58.70 -38.07 -10.11
C ASP A 913 -59.83 -38.69 -9.22
N PRO A 914 -59.93 -38.52 -7.86
CA PRO A 914 -59.80 -37.23 -7.13
C PRO A 914 -59.38 -37.30 -5.62
N ASN A 915 -59.46 -36.13 -4.95
CA ASN A 915 -59.60 -35.86 -3.50
C ASN A 915 -58.32 -35.56 -2.68
N VAL A 916 -58.25 -34.61 -1.74
CA VAL A 916 -59.05 -33.44 -1.32
C VAL A 916 -58.28 -32.87 -0.10
N ILE A 917 -58.01 -31.55 -0.11
CA ILE A 917 -58.13 -30.59 1.01
C ILE A 917 -57.41 -30.87 2.37
N PHE A 918 -56.48 -29.99 2.80
CA PHE A 918 -56.64 -28.93 3.83
C PHE A 918 -55.31 -28.50 4.50
N LYS A 919 -55.17 -27.16 4.66
CA LYS A 919 -54.58 -26.40 5.82
C LYS A 919 -53.06 -26.58 6.08
N LEU A 920 -52.23 -25.56 6.36
CA LEU A 920 -52.39 -24.22 6.93
C LEU A 920 -51.16 -23.35 6.56
N THR A 921 -51.40 -22.11 6.18
CA THR A 921 -50.52 -20.93 6.37
C THR A 921 -50.47 -20.54 7.88
N PRO A 922 -49.78 -19.46 8.30
CA PRO A 922 -48.40 -19.00 8.07
C PRO A 922 -47.72 -18.58 9.41
N SER A 923 -46.43 -18.23 9.44
CA SER A 923 -45.95 -17.22 10.41
C SER A 923 -44.65 -16.54 9.98
N CYS A 924 -44.76 -15.23 9.89
CA CYS A 924 -43.71 -14.25 9.71
C CYS A 924 -42.85 -14.06 10.98
N LEU A 925 -41.63 -13.52 10.75
CA LEU A 925 -40.85 -12.62 11.60
C LEU A 925 -40.27 -13.16 12.93
N SER A 926 -38.93 -13.19 13.04
CA SER A 926 -38.17 -12.05 13.57
C SER A 926 -36.69 -12.37 13.89
N GLN A 927 -35.85 -11.39 13.55
CA GLN A 927 -34.71 -10.85 14.30
C GLN A 927 -33.47 -11.71 14.68
N LYS A 928 -32.33 -11.10 14.25
CA LYS A 928 -31.12 -10.73 15.02
C LYS A 928 -29.89 -11.66 14.97
N ARG A 929 -28.79 -10.99 14.58
CA ARG A 929 -27.39 -11.10 15.01
C ARG A 929 -26.61 -12.35 14.57
N LYS A 930 -25.69 -12.13 13.63
CA LYS A 930 -24.31 -11.72 13.93
C LYS A 930 -23.76 -10.84 12.84
#